data_AF-A0A6J2K3H3-F1
#
_entry.id   AF-A0A6J2K3H3-F1
#
_cell.length_a   1.000
_cell.length_b   1.000
_cell.length_c   1.000
_cell.angle_alpha   90.00
_cell.angle_beta   90.00
_cell.angle_gamma   90.00
#
_symmetry.space_group_name_H-M   'P 1'
#
loop_
_entity.id
_entity.type
_entity.pdbx_description
1 polymer ?
#
loop_
_entity_poly.entity_id
_entity_poly.type
_entity_poly.pdbx_seq_one_letter_code
_entity_poly.pdbx_strand_id
1 'polypeptide(L)'
;MEKQVKITRKRKLEEKEDAKPRKKLARTVEPTKSKPRTVKEIKLKTKSQSVTAETEKILLQPSSTISDAKADATEGSVDLWDESIVLAQVEKIPENLAKNLVSLLSEGCTLPFIARYRKTAVDNLMLDRLQELYETYQNVIQLKKKAKSVIETLKKSKKLTLDVEKSILNARNLSELDLVYAPLKSHSLSLSERAKKLGLEPHARNALNGNYIDVETLCTKSNDELSTVDKVEAHITHIVADIIHKDPRVLEKIRSLKDETKFTIVSSRTKSSMKETKDSGQRKIESKSDPETYKIYFDWKCPSHFVKSYQTLALNRGEDEKILSVKVVVPDWFYNNLERFCITLWNGIFWIKKGLSDAYSRLIKPWLSRQVRSELTVAAQKEAIKTFTTNLEKYLLTEPIKNRRIAGLDPGFKAGCKVGIINHNGDKLETFTLHPDLRRKNENDPAASYLKSQLKKHMVELIGLGNGTACRETETWLKEYRISEDIPVIIVPEQGASIYSISKEAQKEHPNMDPNLISALSIARRVLDPLGELIKVEPKHLGVGMYQHDIPTKMLETALDSTVEQIVSLVGVDINTASLAMLRRISGLNESKAKKILDYRLKNEGFSSRGEILKVAGIGKITYQQCVGFLKILGGPEPLDATIIHPESYTVAKSCGS
;
A
#
# COMPACT_ATOMS: atom_id res chain seq x y z
N MET A 1 8.60 -40.20 -58.84
CA MET A 1 10.07 -40.26 -58.89
C MET A 1 10.57 -39.57 -57.62
N GLU A 2 11.40 -40.07 -56.73
CA GLU A 2 12.13 -41.30 -56.41
C GLU A 2 12.49 -41.09 -54.92
N LYS A 3 12.05 -41.94 -53.99
CA LYS A 3 12.77 -43.11 -53.42
C LYS A 3 14.15 -42.85 -52.77
N GLN A 4 14.22 -43.38 -51.54
CA GLN A 4 15.37 -43.96 -50.79
C GLN A 4 16.18 -43.02 -49.88
N VAL A 5 16.19 -43.17 -48.54
CA VAL A 5 16.42 -44.31 -47.59
C VAL A 5 17.90 -44.66 -47.38
N LYS A 6 18.37 -44.50 -46.12
CA LYS A 6 19.31 -45.36 -45.33
C LYS A 6 19.48 -44.69 -43.93
N ILE A 7 18.97 -45.17 -42.80
CA ILE A 7 19.19 -46.39 -41.98
C ILE A 7 20.62 -46.56 -41.42
N THR A 8 20.79 -46.39 -40.10
CA THR A 8 21.36 -47.37 -39.11
C THR A 8 21.37 -46.75 -37.68
N ARG A 9 20.63 -47.28 -36.67
CA ARG A 9 20.99 -48.27 -35.60
C ARG A 9 22.18 -47.81 -34.71
N LYS A 10 22.24 -47.94 -33.37
CA LYS A 10 21.48 -48.67 -32.32
C LYS A 10 21.98 -48.22 -30.92
N ARG A 11 21.06 -48.19 -29.93
CA ARG A 11 21.16 -48.51 -28.48
C ARG A 11 22.40 -48.11 -27.64
N LYS A 12 22.12 -47.39 -26.53
CA LYS A 12 22.40 -47.86 -25.16
C LYS A 12 21.33 -47.33 -24.19
N LEU A 13 20.58 -48.26 -23.60
CA LEU A 13 19.79 -48.10 -22.39
C LEU A 13 20.77 -48.26 -21.22
N GLU A 14 20.68 -47.38 -20.22
CA GLU A 14 21.18 -47.64 -18.87
C GLU A 14 20.01 -47.58 -17.91
N GLU A 15 19.81 -48.72 -17.26
CA GLU A 15 18.92 -48.95 -16.12
C GLU A 15 19.42 -48.17 -14.90
N LYS A 16 18.48 -47.63 -14.12
CA LYS A 16 18.68 -47.39 -12.68
C LYS A 16 17.50 -48.01 -11.95
N GLU A 17 17.76 -49.17 -11.36
CA GLU A 17 16.89 -49.83 -10.40
C GLU A 17 16.95 -49.15 -9.01
N ASP A 18 15.78 -49.16 -8.39
CA ASP A 18 15.48 -49.40 -6.97
C ASP A 18 16.01 -48.49 -5.86
N ALA A 19 15.05 -47.75 -5.26
CA ALA A 19 14.98 -47.56 -3.82
C ALA A 19 13.52 -47.54 -3.34
N LYS A 20 13.07 -48.67 -2.75
CA LYS A 20 11.79 -48.86 -2.06
C LYS A 20 11.76 -48.21 -0.65
N PRO A 21 10.56 -48.01 -0.06
CA PRO A 21 10.32 -47.02 0.99
C PRO A 21 10.56 -47.57 2.41
N ARG A 22 11.11 -46.74 3.30
CA ARG A 22 11.24 -47.06 4.74
C ARG A 22 10.07 -46.52 5.55
N LYS A 23 9.22 -47.44 6.03
CA LYS A 23 8.40 -47.29 7.24
C LYS A 23 9.30 -47.44 8.49
N LYS A 24 9.17 -46.54 9.47
CA LYS A 24 9.43 -46.77 10.90
C LYS A 24 8.44 -45.88 11.69
N LEU A 25 7.39 -46.45 12.25
CA LEU A 25 7.29 -46.97 13.63
C LEU A 25 7.29 -45.85 14.67
N ALA A 26 6.08 -45.66 15.23
CA ALA A 26 5.77 -44.87 16.40
C ALA A 26 6.61 -45.28 17.61
N ARG A 27 7.03 -44.30 18.39
CA ARG A 27 7.50 -44.50 19.76
C ARG A 27 6.91 -43.42 20.65
N THR A 28 5.97 -43.88 21.46
CA THR A 28 5.43 -43.29 22.68
C THR A 28 6.54 -42.87 23.63
N VAL A 29 6.46 -41.64 24.15
CA VAL A 29 7.14 -41.23 25.39
C VAL A 29 6.14 -40.41 26.20
N GLU A 30 5.73 -40.99 27.32
CA GLU A 30 4.99 -40.35 28.41
C GLU A 30 5.83 -39.25 29.08
N PRO A 31 5.21 -38.19 29.63
CA PRO A 31 5.73 -37.53 30.81
C PRO A 31 4.94 -37.97 32.05
N THR A 32 5.73 -38.31 33.05
CA THR A 32 5.40 -38.90 34.34
C THR A 32 4.55 -38.02 35.25
N LYS A 33 3.73 -38.68 36.06
CA LYS A 33 3.02 -38.13 37.22
C LYS A 33 4.00 -37.73 38.33
N SER A 34 3.82 -36.56 38.91
CA SER A 34 4.09 -36.33 40.34
C SER A 34 2.99 -35.41 40.93
N LYS A 35 2.27 -35.95 41.93
CA LYS A 35 1.36 -35.22 42.83
C LYS A 35 2.15 -34.78 44.10
N PRO A 36 1.51 -34.23 45.16
CA PRO A 36 1.37 -32.80 45.42
C PRO A 36 2.02 -32.40 46.76
N ARG A 37 2.13 -31.09 47.06
CA ARG A 37 2.28 -30.63 48.44
C ARG A 37 1.26 -29.54 48.75
N THR A 38 0.34 -29.94 49.63
CA THR A 38 -0.43 -29.19 50.62
C THR A 38 0.25 -27.93 51.14
N VAL A 39 -0.52 -26.86 51.40
CA VAL A 39 -0.82 -26.31 52.74
C VAL A 39 -2.01 -25.31 52.69
N LYS A 40 -3.05 -25.66 53.46
CA LYS A 40 -4.03 -24.92 54.28
C LYS A 40 -4.35 -23.42 54.06
N GLU A 41 -5.67 -23.21 53.97
CA GLU A 41 -6.56 -22.27 54.68
C GLU A 41 -5.94 -21.13 55.51
N ILE A 42 -6.56 -19.94 55.44
CA ILE A 42 -7.28 -19.28 56.56
C ILE A 42 -8.35 -18.33 56.01
N LYS A 43 -9.55 -18.42 56.61
CA LYS A 43 -10.74 -17.57 56.46
C LYS A 43 -10.59 -16.24 57.22
N LEU A 44 -11.35 -15.22 56.83
CA LEU A 44 -12.40 -14.52 57.61
C LEU A 44 -12.83 -13.27 56.79
N LYS A 45 -14.11 -13.14 56.36
CA LYS A 45 -15.24 -12.45 57.06
C LYS A 45 -14.88 -10.99 57.40
N THR A 46 -15.66 -9.95 57.08
CA THR A 46 -17.13 -9.82 57.14
C THR A 46 -17.60 -8.50 56.49
N LYS A 47 -18.85 -8.50 55.99
CA LYS A 47 -19.96 -7.49 56.01
C LYS A 47 -19.62 -6.03 56.40
N SER A 48 -20.25 -4.97 55.88
CA SER A 48 -21.69 -4.69 55.64
C SER A 48 -21.82 -3.34 54.88
N GLN A 49 -22.74 -3.17 53.92
CA GLN A 49 -23.99 -2.37 54.00
C GLN A 49 -23.80 -0.94 54.57
N SER A 50 -24.17 0.16 53.91
CA SER A 50 -25.53 0.57 53.50
C SER A 50 -25.43 2.04 52.97
N VAL A 51 -26.05 2.48 51.86
CA VAL A 51 -27.46 2.91 51.60
C VAL A 51 -27.56 4.45 51.43
N THR A 52 -28.22 4.86 50.33
CA THR A 52 -28.96 6.14 50.03
C THR A 52 -28.20 7.46 49.98
N ALA A 53 -28.62 8.50 49.25
CA ALA A 53 -29.57 8.74 48.17
C ALA A 53 -29.36 10.20 47.69
N GLU A 54 -29.72 10.45 46.43
CA GLU A 54 -30.20 11.70 45.78
C GLU A 54 -30.11 13.04 46.53
N THR A 55 -29.60 14.09 45.85
CA THR A 55 -30.47 15.14 45.26
C THR A 55 -29.68 16.16 44.43
N GLU A 56 -30.30 16.58 43.32
CA GLU A 56 -29.91 17.70 42.47
C GLU A 56 -29.98 19.04 43.20
N LYS A 57 -29.13 20.01 42.82
CA LYS A 57 -29.59 21.38 42.64
C LYS A 57 -28.68 22.21 41.73
N ILE A 58 -29.41 23.01 40.96
CA ILE A 58 -29.04 23.82 39.81
C ILE A 58 -28.60 25.23 40.26
N LEU A 59 -27.85 25.90 39.38
CA LEU A 59 -27.88 27.34 39.04
C LEU A 59 -26.75 28.28 39.53
N LEU A 60 -26.34 29.11 38.57
CA LEU A 60 -25.82 30.49 38.62
C LEU A 60 -24.32 30.75 38.83
N GLN A 61 -23.69 31.21 37.75
CA GLN A 61 -22.62 32.21 37.80
C GLN A 61 -23.11 33.51 38.46
N PRO A 62 -22.20 34.29 39.06
CA PRO A 62 -21.95 35.58 38.44
C PRO A 62 -20.46 35.99 38.40
N SER A 63 -20.19 36.81 37.39
CA SER A 63 -19.00 37.62 37.10
C SER A 63 -18.39 38.37 38.30
N SER A 64 -17.06 38.52 38.32
CA SER A 64 -16.40 39.82 38.57
C SER A 64 -14.90 39.80 38.28
N THR A 65 -14.50 40.76 37.44
CA THR A 65 -13.27 41.58 37.46
C THR A 65 -11.85 40.97 37.55
N ILE A 66 -11.09 41.38 36.54
CA ILE A 66 -9.64 41.41 36.36
C ILE A 66 -8.93 42.01 37.59
N SER A 67 -7.93 41.30 38.12
CA SER A 67 -6.75 41.90 38.76
C SER A 67 -5.54 40.97 38.65
N ASP A 68 -4.43 41.55 38.23
CA ASP A 68 -3.15 40.94 37.87
C ASP A 68 -2.43 40.16 38.99
N ALA A 69 -1.48 39.35 38.51
CA ALA A 69 -0.24 38.91 39.15
C ALA A 69 -0.27 37.66 40.05
N LYS A 70 0.05 36.51 39.43
CA LYS A 70 1.35 35.84 39.59
C LYS A 70 1.38 34.60 38.69
N ALA A 71 2.26 34.65 37.69
CA ALA A 71 2.61 33.49 36.89
C ALA A 71 3.36 32.50 37.80
N ASP A 72 2.66 31.46 38.23
CA ASP A 72 3.27 30.31 38.86
C ASP A 72 3.60 29.30 37.75
N ALA A 73 4.90 29.09 37.57
CA ALA A 73 5.47 28.19 36.59
C ALA A 73 5.26 26.75 37.06
N THR A 74 4.10 26.17 36.76
CA THR A 74 4.01 24.71 36.65
C THR A 74 4.47 24.31 35.26
N GLU A 75 5.75 23.94 35.16
CA GLU A 75 6.28 23.11 34.07
C GLU A 75 5.47 21.81 34.01
N GLY A 76 4.34 21.84 33.31
CA GLY A 76 3.80 20.65 32.70
C GLY A 76 4.78 20.21 31.65
N SER A 77 5.53 19.13 31.90
CA SER A 77 6.26 18.44 30.86
C SER A 77 5.23 17.96 29.84
N VAL A 78 4.95 18.78 28.82
CA VAL A 78 4.24 18.35 27.62
C VAL A 78 5.12 17.24 27.07
N ASP A 79 4.67 16.00 27.24
CA ASP A 79 5.30 14.84 26.64
C ASP A 79 5.22 15.09 25.13
N LEU A 80 6.29 15.67 24.57
CA LEU A 80 6.38 16.20 23.19
C LEU A 80 6.06 15.15 22.11
N TRP A 81 5.81 13.92 22.55
CA TRP A 81 5.66 12.70 21.78
C TRP A 81 4.31 12.01 22.01
N ASP A 82 3.32 12.74 22.51
CA ASP A 82 1.92 12.39 22.31
C ASP A 82 1.64 12.32 20.80
N GLU A 83 1.24 11.13 20.35
CA GLU A 83 0.97 10.84 18.94
C GLU A 83 -0.15 11.73 18.39
N SER A 84 -1.10 12.13 19.24
CA SER A 84 -2.20 13.01 18.86
C SER A 84 -1.76 14.45 18.60
N ILE A 85 -0.81 14.98 19.39
CA ILE A 85 -0.28 16.34 19.21
C ILE A 85 0.54 16.42 17.92
N VAL A 86 1.40 15.43 17.68
CA VAL A 86 2.21 15.38 16.45
C VAL A 86 1.31 15.25 15.23
N LEU A 87 0.30 14.37 15.28
CA LEU A 87 -0.69 14.24 14.21
C LEU A 87 -1.43 15.55 13.94
N ALA A 88 -1.88 16.24 15.00
CA ALA A 88 -2.56 17.52 14.90
C ALA A 88 -1.71 18.59 14.21
N GLN A 89 -0.43 18.68 14.55
CA GLN A 89 0.50 19.65 13.95
C GLN A 89 0.83 19.34 12.49
N VAL A 90 1.08 18.06 12.17
CA VAL A 90 1.45 17.64 10.80
C VAL A 90 0.28 17.84 9.84
N GLU A 91 -0.92 17.40 10.25
CA GLU A 91 -2.13 17.46 9.42
C GLU A 91 -2.90 18.78 9.56
N LYS A 92 -2.46 19.67 10.46
CA LYS A 92 -3.10 20.96 10.78
C LYS A 92 -4.57 20.80 11.15
N ILE A 93 -4.86 19.84 12.03
CA ILE A 93 -6.20 19.55 12.53
C ILE A 93 -6.32 19.91 14.02
N PRO A 94 -7.54 20.13 14.55
CA PRO A 94 -7.73 20.38 15.99
C PRO A 94 -7.19 19.22 16.85
N GLU A 95 -6.53 19.53 17.97
CA GLU A 95 -5.97 18.51 18.85
C GLU A 95 -7.02 17.53 19.40
N ASN A 96 -8.22 18.03 19.74
CA ASN A 96 -9.31 17.17 20.22
C ASN A 96 -9.72 16.13 19.17
N LEU A 97 -9.73 16.51 17.88
CA LEU A 97 -10.04 15.60 16.78
C LEU A 97 -8.96 14.51 16.68
N ALA A 98 -7.69 14.89 16.75
CA ALA A 98 -6.58 13.94 16.73
C ALA A 98 -6.63 12.99 17.94
N LYS A 99 -6.89 13.50 19.15
CA LYS A 99 -7.04 12.69 20.38
C LYS A 99 -8.17 11.68 20.26
N ASN A 100 -9.34 12.10 19.81
CA ASN A 100 -10.49 11.22 19.61
C ASN A 100 -10.19 10.11 18.60
N LEU A 101 -9.59 10.47 17.45
CA LEU A 101 -9.23 9.49 16.42
C LEU A 101 -8.21 8.48 16.94
N VAL A 102 -7.16 8.93 17.62
CA VAL A 102 -6.13 8.05 18.21
C VAL A 102 -6.75 7.14 19.28
N SER A 103 -7.64 7.66 20.13
CA SER A 103 -8.37 6.84 21.13
C SER A 103 -9.14 5.72 20.45
N LEU A 104 -9.97 6.04 19.45
CA LEU A 104 -10.77 5.07 18.71
C LEU A 104 -9.90 4.00 18.04
N LEU A 105 -8.78 4.40 17.42
CA LEU A 105 -7.83 3.46 16.80
C LEU A 105 -7.14 2.58 17.85
N SER A 106 -6.79 3.14 19.01
CA SER A 106 -6.17 2.40 20.11
C SER A 106 -7.12 1.39 20.77
N GLU A 107 -8.43 1.68 20.78
CA GLU A 107 -9.51 0.78 21.19
C GLU A 107 -9.78 -0.33 20.15
N GLY A 108 -9.10 -0.29 19.00
CA GLY A 108 -9.23 -1.27 17.93
C GLY A 108 -10.40 -1.01 16.98
N CYS A 109 -10.94 0.22 16.96
CA CYS A 109 -11.95 0.59 15.97
C CYS A 109 -11.36 0.64 14.56
N THR A 110 -12.09 0.09 13.59
CA THR A 110 -11.69 0.14 12.18
C THR A 110 -12.13 1.46 11.55
N LEU A 111 -11.48 1.86 10.45
CA LEU A 111 -11.86 3.08 9.73
C LEU A 111 -13.31 3.04 9.21
N PRO A 112 -13.82 1.94 8.60
CA PRO A 112 -15.23 1.86 8.22
C PRO A 112 -16.19 2.03 9.41
N PHE A 113 -15.86 1.45 10.56
CA PHE A 113 -16.67 1.60 11.77
C PHE A 113 -16.70 3.04 12.27
N ILE A 114 -15.53 3.68 12.34
CA ILE A 114 -15.41 5.10 12.75
C ILE A 114 -16.20 5.99 11.80
N ALA A 115 -15.98 5.84 10.49
CA ALA A 115 -16.61 6.64 9.45
C ALA A 115 -18.14 6.51 9.43
N ARG A 116 -18.71 5.38 9.88
CA ARG A 116 -20.17 5.17 9.91
C ARG A 116 -20.80 5.49 11.26
N TYR A 117 -20.22 5.00 12.35
CA TYR A 117 -20.86 4.96 13.68
C TYR A 117 -20.23 5.88 14.73
N ARG A 118 -19.13 6.56 14.40
CA ARG A 118 -18.45 7.52 15.29
C ARG A 118 -18.19 8.86 14.60
N LYS A 119 -19.00 9.21 13.60
CA LYS A 119 -18.84 10.43 12.78
C LYS A 119 -18.65 11.69 13.60
N THR A 120 -19.45 11.89 14.63
CA THR A 120 -19.39 13.09 15.49
C THR A 120 -18.09 13.18 16.28
N ALA A 121 -17.51 12.04 16.70
CA ALA A 121 -16.24 12.02 17.42
C ALA A 121 -15.06 12.43 16.53
N VAL A 122 -15.22 12.27 15.21
CA VAL A 122 -14.23 12.62 14.19
C VAL A 122 -14.68 13.77 13.27
N ASP A 123 -15.52 14.67 13.77
CA ASP A 123 -15.98 15.88 13.05
C ASP A 123 -16.55 15.61 11.65
N ASN A 124 -17.27 14.49 11.50
CA ASN A 124 -17.89 14.03 10.26
C ASN A 124 -16.93 13.88 9.08
N LEU A 125 -15.64 13.62 9.35
CA LEU A 125 -14.66 13.37 8.31
C LEU A 125 -15.08 12.21 7.39
N MET A 126 -14.91 12.43 6.09
CA MET A 126 -15.09 11.40 5.07
C MET A 126 -13.99 10.33 5.17
N LEU A 127 -14.30 9.13 4.70
CA LEU A 127 -13.43 7.96 4.82
C LEU A 127 -12.04 8.19 4.20
N ASP A 128 -11.97 8.84 3.03
CA ASP A 128 -10.70 9.20 2.38
C ASP A 128 -9.81 10.02 3.30
N ARG A 129 -10.38 11.02 3.99
CA ARG A 129 -9.62 11.86 4.92
C ARG A 129 -9.21 11.07 6.16
N LEU A 130 -10.06 10.18 6.67
CA LEU A 130 -9.70 9.29 7.78
C LEU A 130 -8.54 8.33 7.42
N GLN A 131 -8.51 7.84 6.18
CA GLN A 131 -7.40 7.02 5.66
C GLN A 131 -6.09 7.81 5.63
N GLU A 132 -6.11 9.06 5.15
CA GLU A 132 -4.93 9.93 5.17
C GLU A 132 -4.42 10.18 6.60
N LEU A 133 -5.33 10.50 7.53
CA LEU A 133 -4.98 10.69 8.94
C LEU A 133 -4.41 9.41 9.56
N TYR A 134 -4.96 8.25 9.20
CA TYR A 134 -4.46 6.95 9.65
C TYR A 134 -3.04 6.67 9.14
N GLU A 135 -2.76 6.94 7.87
CA GLU A 135 -1.42 6.80 7.29
C GLU A 135 -0.41 7.72 7.98
N THR A 136 -0.77 8.98 8.21
CA THR A 136 0.07 9.92 8.95
C THR A 136 0.27 9.46 10.40
N TYR A 137 -0.75 8.95 11.06
CA TYR A 137 -0.63 8.35 12.38
C TYR A 137 0.35 7.16 12.42
N GLN A 138 0.30 6.26 11.41
CA GLN A 138 1.28 5.17 11.30
C GLN A 138 2.71 5.71 11.10
N ASN A 139 2.88 6.76 10.30
CA ASN A 139 4.17 7.43 10.12
C ASN A 139 4.68 8.04 11.43
N VAL A 140 3.80 8.65 12.23
CA VAL A 140 4.12 9.19 13.57
C VAL A 140 4.56 8.07 14.52
N ILE A 141 3.86 6.92 14.53
CA ILE A 141 4.27 5.74 15.32
C ILE A 141 5.66 5.26 14.89
N GLN A 142 5.92 5.21 13.57
CA GLN A 142 7.21 4.77 13.05
C GLN A 142 8.33 5.74 13.41
N LEU A 143 8.08 7.05 13.29
CA LEU A 143 8.99 8.10 13.73
C LEU A 143 9.33 7.94 15.21
N LYS A 144 8.30 7.74 16.05
CA LYS A 144 8.43 7.51 17.49
C LYS A 144 9.32 6.30 17.79
N LYS A 145 9.05 5.16 17.15
CA LYS A 145 9.89 3.95 17.30
C LYS A 145 11.34 4.20 16.86
N LYS A 146 11.55 4.88 15.74
CA LYS A 146 12.89 5.13 15.19
C LYS A 146 13.68 6.09 16.07
N ALA A 147 13.11 7.20 16.53
CA ALA A 147 13.86 8.13 17.35
C ALA A 147 14.19 7.57 18.75
N LYS A 148 13.32 6.72 19.35
CA LYS A 148 13.72 5.92 20.54
C LYS A 148 14.95 5.06 20.27
N SER A 149 14.95 4.31 19.17
CA SER A 149 16.09 3.47 18.76
C SER A 149 17.37 4.29 18.51
N VAL A 150 17.25 5.48 17.92
CA VAL A 150 18.37 6.40 17.70
C VAL A 150 18.93 6.90 19.03
N ILE A 151 18.09 7.36 19.95
CA ILE A 151 18.50 7.82 21.28
C ILE A 151 19.25 6.71 22.03
N GLU A 152 18.73 5.49 22.03
CA GLU A 152 19.40 4.34 22.66
C GLU A 152 20.78 4.05 22.03
N THR A 153 20.89 4.15 20.71
CA THR A 153 22.15 3.93 19.98
C THR A 153 23.18 5.01 20.32
N LEU A 154 22.73 6.27 20.44
CA LEU A 154 23.59 7.40 20.80
C LEU A 154 24.02 7.37 22.28
N LYS A 155 23.15 6.91 23.18
CA LYS A 155 23.49 6.64 24.59
C LYS A 155 24.59 5.58 24.69
N LYS A 156 24.44 4.45 23.97
CA LYS A 156 25.44 3.37 23.94
C LYS A 156 26.79 3.81 23.36
N SER A 157 26.79 4.67 22.35
CA SER A 157 28.02 5.18 21.72
C SER A 157 28.63 6.40 22.43
N LYS A 158 28.06 6.85 23.56
CA LYS A 158 28.48 8.05 24.31
C LYS A 158 28.52 9.33 23.46
N LYS A 159 27.71 9.39 22.39
CA LYS A 159 27.60 10.54 21.48
C LYS A 159 26.33 11.38 21.70
N LEU A 160 25.51 11.02 22.68
CA LEU A 160 24.30 11.78 23.01
C LEU A 160 24.66 13.01 23.86
N THR A 161 24.38 14.19 23.33
CA THR A 161 24.38 15.46 24.08
C THR A 161 22.94 15.93 24.29
N LEU A 162 22.73 16.84 25.26
CA LEU A 162 21.40 17.41 25.53
C LEU A 162 20.80 18.11 24.29
N ASP A 163 21.63 18.79 23.50
CA ASP A 163 21.18 19.47 22.27
C ASP A 163 20.79 18.49 21.16
N VAL A 164 21.51 17.38 21.05
CA VAL A 164 21.19 16.29 20.11
C VAL A 164 19.91 15.57 20.54
N GLU A 165 19.73 15.31 21.83
CA GLU A 165 18.50 14.71 22.36
C GLU A 165 17.30 15.61 22.07
N LYS A 166 17.39 16.92 22.34
CA LYS A 166 16.35 17.90 21.98
C LYS A 166 16.08 17.92 20.47
N SER A 167 17.13 17.92 19.64
CA SER A 167 16.98 17.92 18.18
C SER A 167 16.29 16.67 17.64
N ILE A 168 16.55 15.51 18.24
CA ILE A 168 15.88 14.25 17.89
C ILE A 168 14.42 14.27 18.33
N LEU A 169 14.13 14.78 19.53
CA LEU A 169 12.78 14.85 20.07
C LEU A 169 11.90 15.85 19.30
N ASN A 170 12.48 16.93 18.77
CA ASN A 170 11.78 17.93 17.97
C ASN A 170 11.63 17.56 16.48
N ALA A 171 12.21 16.45 16.03
CA ALA A 171 12.11 16.04 14.63
C ALA A 171 10.66 15.70 14.26
N ARG A 172 10.14 16.33 13.19
CA ARG A 172 8.73 16.23 12.77
C ARG A 172 8.46 15.09 11.80
N ASN A 173 9.49 14.59 11.13
CA ASN A 173 9.36 13.49 10.17
C ASN A 173 10.65 12.66 10.12
N LEU A 174 10.55 11.49 9.46
CA LEU A 174 11.67 10.55 9.36
C LEU A 174 12.89 11.14 8.65
N SER A 175 12.69 12.02 7.67
CA SER A 175 13.77 12.68 6.93
C SER A 175 14.55 13.67 7.80
N GLU A 176 13.85 14.42 8.65
CA GLU A 176 14.45 15.33 9.62
C GLU A 176 15.26 14.56 10.66
N LEU A 177 14.69 13.48 11.20
CA LEU A 177 15.38 12.59 12.12
C LEU A 177 16.63 11.96 11.49
N ASP A 178 16.54 11.50 10.24
CA ASP A 178 17.68 10.92 9.53
C ASP A 178 18.79 11.96 9.29
N LEU A 179 18.44 13.22 9.05
CA LEU A 179 19.41 14.28 8.87
C LEU A 179 20.13 14.63 10.18
N VAL A 180 19.42 14.69 11.31
CA VAL A 180 20.03 14.88 12.64
C VAL A 180 20.91 13.68 13.02
N TYR A 181 20.47 12.46 12.69
CA TYR A 181 21.17 11.24 13.03
C TYR A 181 22.36 10.93 12.10
N ALA A 182 22.31 11.32 10.82
CA ALA A 182 23.33 10.97 9.83
C ALA A 182 24.76 11.34 10.23
N PRO A 183 25.04 12.55 10.78
CA PRO A 183 26.37 12.91 11.28
C PRO A 183 26.89 12.04 12.43
N LEU A 184 25.96 11.45 13.20
CA LEU A 184 26.23 10.74 14.44
C LEU A 184 26.31 9.22 14.25
N LYS A 185 25.80 8.71 13.12
CA LYS A 185 25.95 7.31 12.72
C LYS A 185 27.43 6.94 12.72
N SER A 186 27.75 5.83 13.38
CA SER A 186 29.06 5.19 13.30
C SER A 186 29.29 4.73 11.86
N HIS A 187 30.00 5.52 11.06
CA HIS A 187 30.42 5.10 9.73
C HIS A 187 31.84 4.54 9.74
N SER A 188 32.05 3.53 8.91
CA SER A 188 33.37 3.00 8.56
C SER A 188 34.10 3.99 7.63
N LEU A 189 35.37 4.29 7.95
CA LEU A 189 36.42 4.84 7.09
C LEU A 189 36.00 5.92 6.07
N SER A 190 35.25 6.96 6.48
CA SER A 190 35.05 8.13 5.61
C SER A 190 36.38 8.85 5.32
N LEU A 191 36.46 9.59 4.21
CA LEU A 191 37.67 10.37 3.85
C LEU A 191 38.06 11.37 4.96
N SER A 192 37.06 11.96 5.63
CA SER A 192 37.24 12.82 6.81
C SER A 192 37.79 12.04 8.00
N GLU A 193 37.22 10.88 8.35
CA GLU A 193 37.72 10.08 9.48
C GLU A 193 39.14 9.56 9.24
N ARG A 194 39.50 9.22 7.99
CA ARG A 194 40.87 8.88 7.64
C ARG A 194 41.81 10.04 7.88
N ALA A 195 41.47 11.23 7.39
CA ALA A 195 42.24 12.45 7.61
C ALA A 195 42.35 12.84 9.10
N LYS A 196 41.30 12.61 9.89
CA LYS A 196 41.32 12.83 11.36
C LYS A 196 42.29 11.88 12.06
N LYS A 197 42.35 10.61 11.66
CA LYS A 197 43.31 9.63 12.19
C LYS A 197 44.76 10.00 11.90
N LEU A 198 45.01 10.78 10.84
CA LEU A 198 46.32 11.34 10.51
C LEU A 198 46.68 12.58 11.36
N GLY A 199 45.82 12.99 12.30
CA GLY A 199 46.10 14.14 13.18
C GLY A 199 45.83 15.51 12.55
N LEU A 200 45.23 15.58 11.36
CA LEU A 200 45.02 16.83 10.63
C LEU A 200 43.80 17.65 11.09
N GLU A 201 43.02 17.17 12.06
CA GLU A 201 41.79 17.84 12.52
C GLU A 201 42.01 19.23 13.15
N PRO A 202 42.99 19.42 14.07
CA PRO A 202 43.25 20.74 14.65
C PRO A 202 43.65 21.75 13.58
N HIS A 203 44.46 21.31 12.61
CA HIS A 203 44.85 22.13 11.46
C HIS A 203 43.62 22.51 10.64
N ALA A 204 42.77 21.57 10.24
CA ALA A 204 41.57 21.90 9.47
C ALA A 204 40.63 22.90 10.17
N ARG A 205 40.47 22.81 11.50
CA ARG A 205 39.67 23.77 12.28
C ARG A 205 40.30 25.16 12.32
N ASN A 206 41.62 25.23 12.51
CA ASN A 206 42.36 26.49 12.49
C ASN A 206 42.29 27.16 11.12
N ALA A 207 42.44 26.38 10.04
CA ALA A 207 42.35 26.84 8.65
C ALA A 207 40.96 27.42 8.36
N LEU A 208 39.91 26.72 8.78
CA LEU A 208 38.53 27.15 8.63
C LEU A 208 38.27 28.47 9.37
N ASN A 209 38.88 28.69 10.53
CA ASN A 209 38.75 29.91 11.32
C ASN A 209 39.67 31.06 10.87
N GLY A 210 40.40 30.90 9.76
CA GLY A 210 41.21 31.97 9.17
C GLY A 210 42.67 32.02 9.63
N ASN A 211 43.13 31.05 10.42
CA ASN A 211 44.53 30.98 10.81
C ASN A 211 45.39 30.49 9.63
N TYR A 212 46.58 31.05 9.49
CA TYR A 212 47.57 30.58 8.53
C TYR A 212 48.02 29.16 8.87
N ILE A 213 48.12 28.31 7.85
CA ILE A 213 48.63 26.94 7.98
C ILE A 213 49.66 26.72 6.89
N ASP A 214 50.85 26.33 7.32
CA ASP A 214 51.90 25.89 6.41
C ASP A 214 51.71 24.40 6.11
N VAL A 215 51.11 24.10 4.95
CA VAL A 215 50.81 22.72 4.52
C VAL A 215 52.09 21.93 4.25
N GLU A 216 53.21 22.60 3.92
CA GLU A 216 54.49 21.94 3.66
C GLU A 216 55.07 21.33 4.94
N THR A 217 54.94 22.02 6.07
CA THR A 217 55.40 21.51 7.38
C THR A 217 54.63 20.30 7.89
N LEU A 218 53.42 20.07 7.36
CA LEU A 218 52.57 18.92 7.69
C LEU A 218 52.89 17.68 6.84
N CYS A 219 53.71 17.82 5.80
CA CYS A 219 54.13 16.72 4.96
C CYS A 219 55.16 15.85 5.69
N THR A 220 54.95 14.53 5.70
CA THR A 220 55.88 13.60 6.34
C THR A 220 56.24 12.47 5.39
N LYS A 221 57.53 12.28 5.11
CA LYS A 221 58.03 11.20 4.23
C LYS A 221 57.79 9.79 4.78
N SER A 222 57.51 9.66 6.07
CA SER A 222 57.25 8.36 6.73
C SER A 222 55.84 7.81 6.50
N ASN A 223 54.90 8.64 6.04
CA ASN A 223 53.52 8.24 5.80
C ASN A 223 53.12 8.61 4.36
N ASP A 224 52.80 7.59 3.55
CA ASP A 224 52.44 7.83 2.14
C ASP A 224 51.16 8.68 1.99
N GLU A 225 50.24 8.69 2.97
CA GLU A 225 49.06 9.57 2.91
C GLU A 225 49.39 11.05 3.20
N LEU A 226 50.59 11.35 3.71
CA LEU A 226 51.08 12.72 3.98
C LEU A 226 52.35 13.05 3.18
N SER A 227 52.63 12.32 2.10
CA SER A 227 53.90 12.43 1.37
C SER A 227 54.01 13.67 0.48
N THR A 228 52.88 14.30 0.12
CA THR A 228 52.84 15.48 -0.75
C THR A 228 51.88 16.54 -0.23
N VAL A 229 52.16 17.81 -0.55
CA VAL A 229 51.32 18.97 -0.20
C VAL A 229 49.88 18.76 -0.68
N ASP A 230 49.68 18.28 -1.92
CA ASP A 230 48.36 18.02 -2.49
C ASP A 230 47.55 17.00 -1.67
N LYS A 231 48.20 15.94 -1.17
CA LYS A 231 47.54 14.91 -0.35
C LYS A 231 47.11 15.51 1.00
N VAL A 232 48.00 16.23 1.67
CA VAL A 232 47.69 16.89 2.95
C VAL A 232 46.56 17.91 2.77
N GLU A 233 46.63 18.72 1.72
CA GLU A 233 45.61 19.71 1.40
C GLU A 233 44.24 19.07 1.09
N ALA A 234 44.23 17.96 0.35
CA ALA A 234 43.02 17.18 0.11
C ALA A 234 42.44 16.61 1.41
N HIS A 235 43.29 16.08 2.30
CA HIS A 235 42.85 15.60 3.61
C HIS A 235 42.26 16.71 4.49
N ILE A 236 42.89 17.89 4.53
CA ILE A 236 42.33 19.07 5.21
C ILE A 236 40.99 19.46 4.58
N THR A 237 40.91 19.50 3.25
CA THR A 237 39.68 19.79 2.50
C THR A 237 38.55 18.83 2.87
N HIS A 238 38.82 17.52 2.95
CA HIS A 238 37.82 16.53 3.35
C HIS A 238 37.31 16.72 4.78
N ILE A 239 38.17 17.15 5.71
CA ILE A 239 37.74 17.47 7.08
C ILE A 239 36.87 18.73 7.09
N VAL A 240 37.28 19.79 6.38
CA VAL A 240 36.50 21.03 6.28
C VAL A 240 35.14 20.76 5.62
N ALA A 241 35.11 19.97 4.55
CA ALA A 241 33.88 19.55 3.88
C ALA A 241 32.93 18.81 4.83
N ASP A 242 33.47 17.94 5.68
CA ASP A 242 32.71 17.21 6.71
C ASP A 242 32.18 18.13 7.82
N ILE A 243 32.97 19.12 8.24
CA ILE A 243 32.54 20.15 9.20
C ILE A 243 31.37 20.96 8.63
N ILE A 244 31.52 21.49 7.41
CA ILE A 244 30.49 22.30 6.75
C ILE A 244 29.21 21.48 6.53
N HIS A 245 29.32 20.25 6.02
CA HIS A 245 28.16 19.41 5.72
C HIS A 245 27.38 18.99 6.98
N LYS A 246 28.06 18.88 8.13
CA LYS A 246 27.44 18.45 9.40
C LYS A 246 27.02 19.62 10.30
N ASP A 247 27.36 20.86 9.97
CA ASP A 247 26.99 22.02 10.78
C ASP A 247 25.46 22.22 10.75
N PRO A 248 24.79 22.27 11.92
CA PRO A 248 23.33 22.42 11.98
C PRO A 248 22.81 23.65 11.25
N ARG A 249 23.54 24.78 11.29
CA ARG A 249 23.14 26.04 10.64
C ARG A 249 23.21 25.91 9.12
N VAL A 250 24.23 25.21 8.62
CA VAL A 250 24.38 24.93 7.18
C VAL A 250 23.28 23.97 6.71
N LEU A 251 22.98 22.94 7.49
CA LEU A 251 21.91 21.99 7.18
C LEU A 251 20.52 22.67 7.14
N GLU A 252 20.26 23.59 8.07
CA GLU A 252 19.05 24.41 8.05
C GLU A 252 18.99 25.32 6.81
N LYS A 253 20.12 25.96 6.46
CA LYS A 253 20.18 26.79 5.24
C LYS A 253 19.97 25.96 3.97
N ILE A 254 20.54 24.75 3.88
CA ILE A 254 20.32 23.82 2.77
C ILE A 254 18.83 23.51 2.60
N ARG A 255 18.08 23.36 3.70
CA ARG A 255 16.63 23.13 3.65
C ARG A 255 15.87 24.33 3.10
N SER A 256 16.08 25.53 3.66
CA SER A 256 15.45 26.75 3.15
C SER A 256 15.75 26.97 1.66
N LEU A 257 17.02 26.81 1.26
CA LEU A 257 17.41 26.95 -0.14
C LEU A 257 16.77 25.88 -1.03
N LYS A 258 16.60 24.64 -0.56
CA LYS A 258 15.92 23.58 -1.32
C LYS A 258 14.49 23.98 -1.65
N ASP A 259 13.76 24.54 -0.68
CA ASP A 259 12.36 24.90 -0.85
C ASP A 259 12.19 26.10 -1.81
N GLU A 260 13.15 27.03 -1.81
CA GLU A 260 13.19 28.16 -2.75
C GLU A 260 13.68 27.77 -4.16
N THR A 261 14.36 26.62 -4.29
CA THR A 261 15.02 26.22 -5.53
C THR A 261 14.08 25.55 -6.52
N LYS A 262 14.03 26.11 -7.72
CA LYS A 262 13.35 25.50 -8.86
C LYS A 262 14.28 24.49 -9.56
N PHE A 263 14.25 23.25 -9.09
CA PHE A 263 14.98 22.15 -9.73
C PHE A 263 14.43 21.87 -11.13
N THR A 264 15.28 21.37 -12.01
CA THR A 264 14.85 20.90 -13.34
C THR A 264 15.21 19.44 -13.51
N ILE A 265 14.25 18.63 -13.96
CA ILE A 265 14.47 17.24 -14.32
C ILE A 265 14.79 17.18 -15.80
N VAL A 266 15.88 16.49 -16.14
CA VAL A 266 16.30 16.23 -17.51
C VAL A 266 16.35 14.73 -17.71
N SER A 267 15.79 14.25 -18.82
CA SER A 267 15.90 12.86 -19.24
C SER A 267 16.58 12.79 -20.60
N SER A 268 17.40 11.76 -20.77
CA SER A 268 18.14 11.50 -22.00
C SER A 268 18.20 10.01 -22.30
N ARG A 269 18.30 9.65 -23.59
CA ARG A 269 18.48 8.26 -24.01
C ARG A 269 19.85 7.74 -23.60
N THR A 270 19.91 6.53 -23.03
CA THR A 270 21.19 5.88 -22.70
C THR A 270 21.89 5.34 -23.95
N LYS A 271 23.23 5.32 -23.93
CA LYS A 271 24.03 4.68 -24.99
C LYS A 271 23.76 3.18 -25.11
N SER A 272 23.40 2.51 -24.01
CA SER A 272 23.06 1.08 -23.98
C SER A 272 21.81 0.78 -24.82
N SER A 273 20.80 1.64 -24.76
CA SER A 273 19.57 1.47 -25.55
C SER A 273 19.73 1.78 -27.05
N MET A 274 20.88 2.31 -27.48
CA MET A 274 21.20 2.57 -28.89
C MET A 274 21.92 1.40 -29.57
N LYS A 275 22.43 0.42 -28.80
CA LYS A 275 23.08 -0.76 -29.38
C LYS A 275 22.02 -1.68 -29.97
N GLU A 276 21.92 -1.72 -31.29
CA GLU A 276 21.25 -2.82 -31.98
C GLU A 276 22.00 -4.12 -31.65
N THR A 277 21.34 -5.06 -30.97
CA THR A 277 21.83 -6.44 -30.87
C THR A 277 21.70 -7.10 -32.24
N LYS A 278 22.70 -6.88 -33.10
CA LYS A 278 22.99 -7.77 -34.22
C LYS A 278 23.58 -9.06 -33.67
N ASP A 279 22.73 -10.00 -33.25
CA ASP A 279 23.11 -11.41 -33.25
C ASP A 279 21.87 -12.32 -33.26
N SER A 280 21.72 -13.05 -34.38
CA SER A 280 20.96 -14.30 -34.54
C SER A 280 19.50 -14.36 -34.02
N GLY A 281 18.53 -14.13 -34.91
CA GLY A 281 17.23 -14.86 -35.00
C GLY A 281 16.25 -14.89 -33.81
N GLN A 282 16.63 -14.45 -32.61
CA GLN A 282 15.78 -14.39 -31.42
C GLN A 282 16.11 -13.09 -30.69
N ARG A 283 15.17 -12.15 -30.69
CA ARG A 283 15.26 -10.89 -29.94
C ARG A 283 15.40 -11.20 -28.45
N LYS A 284 16.61 -11.35 -27.93
CA LYS A 284 16.87 -11.16 -26.50
C LYS A 284 16.97 -9.66 -26.26
N ILE A 285 15.82 -9.05 -26.05
CA ILE A 285 15.72 -7.67 -25.55
C ILE A 285 16.09 -7.76 -24.06
N GLU A 286 17.20 -7.13 -23.64
CA GLU A 286 17.54 -7.02 -22.20
C GLU A 286 16.55 -6.09 -21.45
N SER A 287 15.79 -5.26 -22.17
CA SER A 287 14.69 -4.45 -21.64
C SER A 287 13.34 -5.17 -21.81
N LYS A 288 12.45 -5.07 -20.82
CA LYS A 288 11.08 -5.62 -20.90
C LYS A 288 10.22 -4.89 -21.95
N SER A 289 10.55 -3.63 -22.24
CA SER A 289 9.80 -2.74 -23.11
C SER A 289 10.60 -2.36 -24.36
N ASP A 290 9.88 -2.04 -25.45
CA ASP A 290 10.45 -1.43 -26.65
C ASP A 290 11.01 -0.04 -26.30
N PRO A 291 12.31 0.25 -26.51
CA PRO A 291 12.90 1.55 -26.26
C PRO A 291 12.14 2.73 -26.87
N GLU A 292 11.52 2.53 -28.04
CA GLU A 292 10.79 3.60 -28.75
C GLU A 292 9.55 4.08 -27.99
N THR A 293 9.03 3.27 -27.05
CA THR A 293 7.96 3.66 -26.12
C THR A 293 8.32 4.92 -25.31
N TYR A 294 9.62 5.18 -25.11
CA TYR A 294 10.13 6.32 -24.36
C TYR A 294 10.62 7.47 -25.22
N LYS A 295 10.31 7.48 -26.53
CA LYS A 295 10.80 8.50 -27.48
C LYS A 295 10.59 9.94 -27.00
N ILE A 296 9.41 10.22 -26.43
CA ILE A 296 9.05 11.55 -25.90
C ILE A 296 9.91 12.00 -24.71
N TYR A 297 10.68 11.09 -24.11
CA TYR A 297 11.57 11.33 -22.97
C TYR A 297 13.06 11.33 -23.34
N PHE A 298 13.43 11.14 -24.62
CA PHE A 298 14.84 11.08 -25.03
C PHE A 298 15.58 12.42 -25.02
N ASP A 299 14.85 13.53 -25.18
CA ASP A 299 15.35 14.89 -25.01
C ASP A 299 14.29 15.70 -24.27
N TRP A 300 14.10 15.35 -23.00
CA TRP A 300 13.01 15.90 -22.20
C TRP A 300 13.56 16.68 -21.01
N LYS A 301 12.98 17.87 -20.80
CA LYS A 301 13.34 18.78 -19.71
C LYS A 301 12.09 19.41 -19.13
N CYS A 302 11.94 19.38 -17.81
CA CYS A 302 10.79 20.00 -17.13
C CYS A 302 11.17 20.47 -15.72
N PRO A 303 10.74 21.68 -15.30
CA PRO A 303 10.85 22.09 -13.89
C PRO A 303 10.14 21.08 -12.97
N SER A 304 10.74 20.77 -11.83
CA SER A 304 10.28 19.69 -10.93
C SER A 304 8.80 19.82 -10.53
N HIS A 305 8.32 21.03 -10.30
CA HIS A 305 6.93 21.33 -9.90
C HIS A 305 5.90 21.17 -11.03
N PHE A 306 6.33 21.09 -12.29
CA PHE A 306 5.44 20.84 -13.44
C PHE A 306 5.49 19.39 -13.92
N VAL A 307 6.33 18.54 -13.32
CA VAL A 307 6.40 17.12 -13.67
C VAL A 307 5.14 16.42 -13.18
N LYS A 308 4.37 15.84 -14.11
CA LYS A 308 3.14 15.13 -13.78
C LYS A 308 3.46 13.73 -13.22
N SER A 309 2.59 13.21 -12.36
CA SER A 309 2.75 11.91 -11.71
C SER A 309 3.05 10.76 -12.68
N TYR A 310 2.29 10.65 -13.78
CA TYR A 310 2.52 9.61 -14.78
C TYR A 310 3.87 9.76 -15.52
N GLN A 311 4.38 10.99 -15.67
CA GLN A 311 5.70 11.25 -16.26
C GLN A 311 6.79 10.78 -15.30
N THR A 312 6.66 11.06 -14.00
CA THR A 312 7.59 10.54 -12.99
C THR A 312 7.66 9.02 -13.02
N LEU A 313 6.52 8.32 -13.05
CA LEU A 313 6.49 6.85 -13.13
C LEU A 313 7.12 6.33 -14.43
N ALA A 314 6.82 6.95 -15.57
CA ALA A 314 7.42 6.59 -16.85
C ALA A 314 8.95 6.80 -16.88
N LEU A 315 9.42 7.92 -16.31
CA LEU A 315 10.85 8.23 -16.19
C LEU A 315 11.56 7.22 -15.30
N ASN A 316 10.98 6.87 -14.15
CA ASN A 316 11.53 5.86 -13.24
C ASN A 316 11.61 4.49 -13.92
N ARG A 317 10.53 4.05 -14.58
CA ARG A 317 10.50 2.79 -15.32
C ARG A 317 11.55 2.74 -16.43
N GLY A 318 11.66 3.81 -17.23
CA GLY A 318 12.66 3.89 -18.30
C GLY A 318 14.10 3.91 -17.78
N GLU A 319 14.34 4.48 -16.59
CA GLU A 319 15.63 4.44 -15.90
C GLU A 319 15.96 3.04 -15.37
N ASP A 320 15.00 2.36 -14.73
CA ASP A 320 15.14 0.99 -14.23
C ASP A 320 15.40 -0.02 -15.37
N GLU A 321 14.75 0.18 -16.53
CA GLU A 321 14.98 -0.57 -17.76
C GLU A 321 16.28 -0.19 -18.49
N LYS A 322 17.06 0.76 -17.95
CA LYS A 322 18.31 1.27 -18.52
C LYS A 322 18.16 1.89 -19.93
N ILE A 323 16.96 2.37 -20.26
CA ILE A 323 16.63 3.07 -21.52
C ILE A 323 16.87 4.58 -21.38
N LEU A 324 16.51 5.14 -20.23
CA LEU A 324 16.65 6.56 -19.91
C LEU A 324 17.73 6.79 -18.85
N SER A 325 18.36 7.96 -18.89
CA SER A 325 19.14 8.52 -17.79
C SER A 325 18.45 9.78 -17.32
N VAL A 326 18.05 9.81 -16.04
CA VAL A 326 17.33 10.93 -15.46
C VAL A 326 18.25 11.69 -14.50
N LYS A 327 18.34 13.01 -14.67
CA LYS A 327 19.20 13.88 -13.86
C LYS A 327 18.41 15.03 -13.28
N VAL A 328 18.72 15.38 -12.03
CA VAL A 328 18.26 16.62 -11.39
C VAL A 328 19.32 17.69 -11.60
N VAL A 329 18.94 18.75 -12.30
CA VAL A 329 19.78 19.94 -12.49
C VAL A 329 19.52 20.89 -11.34
N VAL A 330 20.56 21.14 -10.54
CA VAL A 330 20.57 22.13 -9.46
C VAL A 330 21.18 23.42 -10.01
N PRO A 331 20.49 24.56 -9.94
CA PRO A 331 21.00 25.82 -10.46
C PRO A 331 22.18 26.34 -9.63
N ASP A 332 23.13 27.05 -10.26
CA ASP A 332 24.30 27.62 -9.60
C ASP A 332 23.94 28.62 -8.49
N TRP A 333 22.76 29.24 -8.58
CA TRP A 333 22.18 30.06 -7.52
C TRP A 333 22.18 29.35 -6.16
N PHE A 334 21.91 28.05 -6.10
CA PHE A 334 21.92 27.29 -4.86
C PHE A 334 23.32 27.30 -4.23
N TYR A 335 24.34 26.96 -5.02
CA TYR A 335 25.73 26.92 -4.57
C TYR A 335 26.19 28.32 -4.12
N ASN A 336 25.93 29.34 -4.91
CA ASN A 336 26.36 30.71 -4.63
C ASN A 336 25.75 31.26 -3.33
N ASN A 337 24.48 30.95 -3.03
CA ASN A 337 23.85 31.37 -1.78
C ASN A 337 24.37 30.58 -0.58
N LEU A 338 24.62 29.28 -0.75
CA LEU A 338 25.21 28.46 0.29
C LEU A 338 26.65 28.92 0.60
N GLU A 339 27.44 29.25 -0.42
CA GLU A 339 28.80 29.78 -0.26
C GLU A 339 28.81 31.10 0.49
N ARG A 340 27.96 32.06 0.09
CA ARG A 340 27.79 33.33 0.81
C ARG A 340 27.46 33.10 2.28
N PHE A 341 26.55 32.18 2.57
CA PHE A 341 26.19 31.84 3.95
C PHE A 341 27.38 31.23 4.71
N CYS A 342 28.10 30.27 4.15
CA CYS A 342 29.27 29.68 4.81
C CYS A 342 30.37 30.70 5.10
N ILE A 343 30.59 31.70 4.23
CA ILE A 343 31.55 32.78 4.45
C ILE A 343 31.14 33.68 5.63
N THR A 344 29.85 33.76 6.00
CA THR A 344 29.41 34.48 7.21
C THR A 344 29.66 33.72 8.51
N LEU A 345 29.88 32.40 8.45
CA LEU A 345 30.04 31.55 9.62
C LEU A 345 31.50 31.36 10.06
N TRP A 346 32.44 31.49 9.12
CA TRP A 346 33.86 31.21 9.31
C TRP A 346 34.73 32.19 8.53
N ASN A 347 36.00 32.37 8.93
CA ASN A 347 36.87 33.42 8.38
C ASN A 347 37.88 32.92 7.32
N GLY A 348 38.11 31.61 7.22
CA GLY A 348 39.10 31.00 6.31
C GLY A 348 38.61 30.85 4.87
N ILE A 349 38.43 31.96 4.14
CA ILE A 349 37.78 31.99 2.81
C ILE A 349 38.31 30.92 1.85
N PHE A 350 39.63 30.74 1.76
CA PHE A 350 40.24 29.73 0.88
C PHE A 350 39.73 28.31 1.18
N TRP A 351 39.80 27.92 2.46
CA TRP A 351 39.39 26.60 2.92
C TRP A 351 37.88 26.41 2.91
N ILE A 352 37.11 27.48 3.16
CA ILE A 352 35.65 27.47 3.02
C ILE A 352 35.26 27.13 1.59
N LYS A 353 35.82 27.84 0.59
CA LYS A 353 35.51 27.60 -0.83
C LYS A 353 35.90 26.20 -1.27
N LYS A 354 37.11 25.75 -0.90
CA LYS A 354 37.62 24.42 -1.28
C LYS A 354 36.83 23.30 -0.61
N GLY A 355 36.59 23.40 0.69
CA GLY A 355 35.80 22.43 1.46
C GLY A 355 34.32 22.42 1.06
N LEU A 356 33.70 23.58 0.79
CA LEU A 356 32.33 23.64 0.32
C LEU A 356 32.19 23.07 -1.09
N SER A 357 33.14 23.31 -2.00
CA SER A 357 33.13 22.73 -3.34
C SER A 357 33.16 21.19 -3.29
N ASP A 358 34.03 20.60 -2.46
CA ASP A 358 34.05 19.15 -2.22
C ASP A 358 32.75 18.66 -1.55
N ALA A 359 32.31 19.30 -0.47
CA ALA A 359 31.05 18.95 0.20
C ALA A 359 29.85 19.02 -0.75
N TYR A 360 29.80 20.05 -1.59
CA TYR A 360 28.70 20.28 -2.52
C TYR A 360 28.66 19.20 -3.60
N SER A 361 29.79 18.94 -4.25
CA SER A 361 29.88 17.97 -5.35
C SER A 361 29.66 16.52 -4.88
N ARG A 362 30.26 16.14 -3.76
CA ARG A 362 30.30 14.76 -3.26
C ARG A 362 29.14 14.39 -2.34
N LEU A 363 28.64 15.35 -1.53
CA LEU A 363 27.67 15.08 -0.48
C LEU A 363 26.31 15.76 -0.74
N ILE A 364 26.29 17.09 -0.90
CA ILE A 364 25.05 17.88 -0.91
C ILE A 364 24.28 17.70 -2.22
N LYS A 365 24.91 17.85 -3.39
CA LYS A 365 24.25 17.73 -4.70
C LYS A 365 23.69 16.32 -4.97
N PRO A 366 24.40 15.22 -4.65
CA PRO A 366 23.82 13.87 -4.72
C PRO A 366 22.65 13.67 -3.75
N TRP A 367 22.74 14.23 -2.53
CA TRP A 367 21.62 14.18 -1.58
C TRP A 367 20.40 14.95 -2.07
N LEU A 368 20.56 16.18 -2.58
CA LEU A 368 19.49 16.99 -3.17
C LEU A 368 18.80 16.25 -4.33
N SER A 369 19.60 15.70 -5.25
CA SER A 369 19.08 14.93 -6.38
C SER A 369 18.21 13.76 -5.91
N ARG A 370 18.69 12.98 -4.93
CA ARG A 370 17.95 11.86 -4.35
C ARG A 370 16.66 12.32 -3.68
N GLN A 371 16.72 13.40 -2.90
CA GLN A 371 15.56 13.93 -2.19
C GLN A 371 14.47 14.41 -3.16
N VAL A 372 14.82 15.20 -4.17
CA VAL A 372 13.87 15.68 -5.19
C VAL A 372 13.24 14.51 -5.95
N ARG A 373 14.04 13.50 -6.36
CA ARG A 373 13.52 12.30 -7.04
C ARG A 373 12.61 11.49 -6.13
N SER A 374 12.96 11.35 -4.85
CA SER A 374 12.14 10.66 -3.86
C SER A 374 10.80 11.34 -3.65
N GLU A 375 10.78 12.67 -3.48
CA GLU A 375 9.54 13.45 -3.30
C GLU A 375 8.61 13.33 -4.50
N LEU A 376 9.15 13.48 -5.72
CA LEU A 376 8.38 13.27 -6.96
C LEU A 376 7.82 11.85 -7.05
N THR A 377 8.62 10.84 -6.68
CA THR A 377 8.22 9.43 -6.74
C THR A 377 7.11 9.12 -5.74
N VAL A 378 7.22 9.58 -4.50
CA VAL A 378 6.20 9.40 -3.46
C VAL A 378 4.88 10.07 -3.87
N ALA A 379 4.94 11.31 -4.36
CA ALA A 379 3.77 12.03 -4.86
C ALA A 379 3.10 11.29 -6.03
N ALA A 380 3.91 10.80 -6.98
CA ALA A 380 3.41 10.07 -8.13
C ALA A 380 2.75 8.73 -7.76
N GLN A 381 3.35 7.99 -6.81
CA GLN A 381 2.80 6.75 -6.28
C GLN A 381 1.47 6.98 -5.54
N LYS A 382 1.38 8.02 -4.70
CA LYS A 382 0.13 8.37 -4.00
C LYS A 382 -1.01 8.66 -4.99
N GLU A 383 -0.72 9.46 -6.03
CA GLU A 383 -1.73 9.81 -7.05
C GLU A 383 -2.17 8.60 -7.88
N ALA A 384 -1.22 7.74 -8.25
CA ALA A 384 -1.53 6.54 -9.00
C ALA A 384 -2.36 5.55 -8.18
N ILE A 385 -2.05 5.36 -6.89
CA ILE A 385 -2.86 4.57 -5.97
C ILE A 385 -4.28 5.12 -5.87
N LYS A 386 -4.43 6.45 -5.67
CA LYS A 386 -5.75 7.09 -5.62
C LYS A 386 -6.57 6.82 -6.88
N THR A 387 -5.94 6.90 -8.05
CA THR A 387 -6.59 6.56 -9.32
C THR A 387 -7.03 5.10 -9.35
N PHE A 388 -6.18 4.18 -8.90
CA PHE A 388 -6.48 2.74 -8.88
C PHE A 388 -7.59 2.37 -7.91
N THR A 389 -7.60 2.95 -6.70
CA THR A 389 -8.66 2.73 -5.71
C THR A 389 -9.99 3.31 -6.19
N THR A 390 -9.98 4.50 -6.80
CA THR A 390 -11.18 5.11 -7.41
C THR A 390 -11.75 4.23 -8.54
N ASN A 391 -10.89 3.67 -9.40
CA ASN A 391 -11.33 2.77 -10.46
C ASN A 391 -11.89 1.46 -9.91
N LEU A 392 -11.22 0.87 -8.92
CA LEU A 392 -11.68 -0.32 -8.24
C LEU A 392 -13.05 -0.10 -7.58
N GLU A 393 -13.24 1.04 -6.92
CA GLU A 393 -14.50 1.41 -6.30
C GLU A 393 -15.65 1.43 -7.30
N LYS A 394 -15.44 2.07 -8.46
CA LYS A 394 -16.44 2.09 -9.54
C LYS A 394 -16.83 0.69 -9.99
N TYR A 395 -15.87 -0.23 -10.13
CA TYR A 395 -16.18 -1.61 -10.50
C TYR A 395 -17.00 -2.33 -9.44
N LEU A 396 -16.59 -2.21 -8.17
CA LEU A 396 -17.24 -2.92 -7.06
C LEU A 396 -18.61 -2.36 -6.70
N LEU A 397 -18.85 -1.08 -6.96
CA LEU A 397 -20.14 -0.41 -6.77
C LEU A 397 -21.03 -0.43 -8.02
N THR A 398 -20.67 -1.21 -9.04
CA THR A 398 -21.55 -1.44 -10.19
C THR A 398 -22.89 -2.01 -9.70
N GLU A 399 -23.99 -1.49 -10.24
CA GLU A 399 -25.33 -1.89 -9.82
C GLU A 399 -25.63 -3.35 -10.25
N PRO A 400 -26.11 -4.21 -9.33
CA PRO A 400 -26.46 -5.59 -9.64
C PRO A 400 -27.80 -5.71 -10.37
N ILE A 401 -27.88 -6.56 -11.39
CA ILE A 401 -29.14 -6.90 -12.07
C ILE A 401 -29.69 -8.21 -11.49
N LYS A 402 -30.51 -8.09 -10.45
CA LYS A 402 -31.07 -9.23 -9.71
C LYS A 402 -32.25 -9.88 -10.44
N ASN A 403 -32.53 -11.13 -10.06
CA ASN A 403 -33.73 -11.89 -10.45
C ASN A 403 -33.86 -12.17 -11.96
N ARG A 404 -32.75 -12.27 -12.69
CA ARG A 404 -32.76 -12.58 -14.13
C ARG A 404 -31.94 -13.81 -14.46
N ARG A 405 -32.33 -14.51 -15.53
CA ARG A 405 -31.51 -15.57 -16.14
C ARG A 405 -30.57 -14.95 -17.15
N ILE A 406 -29.27 -15.17 -16.95
CA ILE A 406 -28.23 -14.43 -17.67
C ILE A 406 -27.33 -15.43 -18.42
N ALA A 407 -27.00 -15.12 -19.67
CA ALA A 407 -25.95 -15.81 -20.42
C ALA A 407 -24.68 -14.94 -20.46
N GLY A 408 -23.58 -15.44 -19.92
CA GLY A 408 -22.25 -14.83 -20.02
C GLY A 408 -21.52 -15.36 -21.24
N LEU A 409 -21.04 -14.46 -22.09
CA LEU A 409 -20.23 -14.74 -23.28
C LEU A 409 -18.80 -14.25 -23.04
N ASP A 410 -17.84 -15.16 -23.09
CA ASP A 410 -16.40 -14.89 -23.09
C ASP A 410 -15.89 -15.01 -24.54
N PRO A 411 -15.78 -13.89 -25.28
CA PRO A 411 -15.51 -13.90 -26.71
C PRO A 411 -14.08 -14.33 -27.04
N GLY A 412 -13.89 -14.90 -28.22
CA GLY A 412 -12.57 -15.29 -28.70
C GLY A 412 -12.55 -15.71 -30.15
N PHE A 413 -11.39 -15.56 -30.80
CA PHE A 413 -11.21 -15.96 -32.19
C PHE A 413 -10.97 -17.48 -32.32
N LYS A 414 -9.70 -17.92 -32.23
CA LYS A 414 -9.32 -19.32 -32.49
C LYS A 414 -9.93 -20.31 -31.49
N ALA A 415 -9.99 -19.92 -30.22
CA ALA A 415 -10.51 -20.76 -29.15
C ALA A 415 -12.04 -20.73 -29.01
N GLY A 416 -12.73 -20.04 -29.94
CA GLY A 416 -14.17 -19.83 -29.88
C GLY A 416 -14.64 -18.92 -28.73
N CYS A 417 -15.94 -18.66 -28.71
CA CYS A 417 -16.67 -17.92 -27.70
C CYS A 417 -17.25 -18.90 -26.67
N LYS A 418 -16.90 -18.76 -25.39
CA LYS A 418 -17.41 -19.63 -24.33
C LYS A 418 -18.69 -19.03 -23.79
N VAL A 419 -19.65 -19.88 -23.45
CA VAL A 419 -20.97 -19.46 -22.98
C VAL A 419 -21.26 -20.17 -21.67
N GLY A 420 -21.69 -19.40 -20.67
CA GLY A 420 -22.19 -19.91 -19.40
C GLY A 420 -23.55 -19.30 -19.08
N ILE A 421 -24.56 -20.13 -18.86
CA ILE A 421 -25.93 -19.69 -18.54
C ILE A 421 -26.19 -19.93 -17.06
N ILE A 422 -26.69 -18.91 -16.35
CA ILE A 422 -27.05 -18.96 -14.94
C ILE A 422 -28.54 -18.69 -14.69
N ASN A 423 -29.08 -19.23 -13.60
CA ASN A 423 -30.41 -18.88 -13.11
C ASN A 423 -30.40 -17.56 -12.31
N HIS A 424 -31.56 -17.17 -11.78
CA HIS A 424 -31.73 -15.95 -10.97
C HIS A 424 -30.93 -15.95 -9.65
N ASN A 425 -30.48 -17.11 -9.17
CA ASN A 425 -29.64 -17.26 -7.98
C ASN A 425 -28.14 -17.29 -8.30
N GLY A 426 -27.76 -17.35 -9.58
CA GLY A 426 -26.37 -17.49 -10.02
C GLY A 426 -25.87 -18.93 -10.15
N ASP A 427 -26.76 -19.90 -10.03
CA ASP A 427 -26.44 -21.32 -10.26
C ASP A 427 -26.33 -21.61 -11.76
N LYS A 428 -25.38 -22.47 -12.13
CA LYS A 428 -25.17 -22.89 -13.51
C LYS A 428 -26.36 -23.68 -14.03
N LEU A 429 -26.87 -23.28 -15.19
CA LEU A 429 -27.85 -24.04 -15.98
C LEU A 429 -27.20 -24.82 -17.13
N GLU A 430 -26.28 -24.21 -17.87
CA GLU A 430 -25.66 -24.80 -19.07
C GLU A 430 -24.32 -24.12 -19.38
N THR A 431 -23.38 -24.85 -19.99
CA THR A 431 -22.10 -24.29 -20.45
C THR A 431 -21.64 -24.96 -21.75
N PHE A 432 -21.17 -24.18 -22.72
CA PHE A 432 -20.68 -24.71 -24.00
C PHE A 432 -19.73 -23.72 -24.69
N THR A 433 -19.05 -24.18 -25.74
CA THR A 433 -18.18 -23.36 -26.59
C THR A 433 -18.77 -23.25 -27.99
N LEU A 434 -18.85 -22.03 -28.51
CA LEU A 434 -19.28 -21.69 -29.86
C LEU A 434 -18.08 -21.30 -30.72
N HIS A 435 -18.17 -21.56 -32.01
CA HIS A 435 -17.22 -21.05 -33.00
C HIS A 435 -17.96 -20.19 -34.03
N PRO A 436 -18.36 -18.94 -33.67
CA PRO A 436 -19.03 -18.05 -34.59
C PRO A 436 -18.14 -17.70 -35.78
N ASP A 437 -18.70 -17.60 -36.99
CA ASP A 437 -17.96 -17.08 -38.15
C ASP A 437 -17.90 -15.55 -38.07
N LEU A 438 -16.94 -15.04 -37.30
CA LEU A 438 -16.72 -13.61 -37.09
C LEU A 438 -16.12 -12.90 -38.32
N ARG A 439 -15.76 -13.62 -39.39
CA ARG A 439 -15.04 -13.06 -40.55
C ARG A 439 -15.89 -12.94 -41.79
N ARG A 440 -16.92 -13.78 -41.93
CA ARG A 440 -17.78 -13.82 -43.12
C ARG A 440 -19.23 -13.64 -42.73
N LYS A 441 -19.95 -12.83 -43.50
CA LYS A 441 -21.41 -12.79 -43.47
C LYS A 441 -21.95 -14.04 -44.14
N ASN A 442 -22.11 -15.10 -43.36
CA ASN A 442 -22.85 -16.27 -43.78
C ASN A 442 -24.29 -16.12 -43.33
N GLU A 443 -25.27 -16.14 -44.23
CA GLU A 443 -26.68 -15.97 -43.84
C GLU A 443 -27.16 -17.04 -42.83
N ASN A 444 -26.52 -18.21 -42.80
CA ASN A 444 -26.86 -19.33 -41.93
C ASN A 444 -25.64 -19.84 -41.13
N ASP A 445 -25.19 -19.09 -40.13
CA ASP A 445 -24.18 -19.58 -39.16
C ASP A 445 -24.81 -20.59 -38.18
N PRO A 446 -24.35 -21.86 -38.15
CA PRO A 446 -24.84 -22.87 -37.20
C PRO A 446 -24.67 -22.44 -35.73
N ALA A 447 -23.63 -21.67 -35.41
CA ALA A 447 -23.39 -21.19 -34.06
C ALA A 447 -24.50 -20.23 -33.59
N ALA A 448 -25.05 -19.41 -34.49
CA ALA A 448 -26.12 -18.48 -34.19
C ALA A 448 -27.43 -19.23 -33.90
N SER A 449 -27.77 -20.21 -34.75
CA SER A 449 -28.93 -21.07 -34.56
C SER A 449 -28.84 -21.88 -33.27
N TYR A 450 -27.67 -22.44 -32.97
CA TYR A 450 -27.45 -23.19 -31.74
C TYR A 450 -27.56 -22.28 -30.50
N LEU A 451 -26.95 -21.09 -30.52
CA LEU A 451 -27.07 -20.13 -29.42
C LEU A 451 -28.53 -19.73 -29.17
N LYS A 452 -29.29 -19.37 -30.22
CA LYS A 452 -30.73 -19.06 -30.10
C LYS A 452 -31.52 -20.19 -29.47
N SER A 453 -31.22 -21.44 -29.84
CA SER A 453 -31.89 -22.62 -29.27
C SER A 453 -31.65 -22.74 -27.76
N GLN A 454 -30.42 -22.49 -27.29
CA GLN A 454 -30.08 -22.57 -25.87
C GLN A 454 -30.65 -21.39 -25.08
N LEU A 455 -30.57 -20.17 -25.63
CA LEU A 455 -31.14 -18.98 -25.00
C LEU A 455 -32.65 -19.15 -24.77
N LYS A 456 -33.38 -19.68 -25.76
CA LYS A 456 -34.81 -19.97 -25.66
C LYS A 456 -35.11 -21.10 -24.66
N LYS A 457 -34.38 -22.22 -24.74
CA LYS A 457 -34.52 -23.37 -23.82
C LYS A 457 -34.41 -22.95 -22.36
N HIS A 458 -33.45 -22.07 -22.05
CA HIS A 458 -33.19 -21.63 -20.68
C HIS A 458 -33.93 -20.35 -20.29
N MET A 459 -34.74 -19.76 -21.19
CA MET A 459 -35.45 -18.50 -20.99
C MET A 459 -34.51 -17.38 -20.53
N VAL A 460 -33.41 -17.21 -21.25
CA VAL A 460 -32.42 -16.15 -20.95
C VAL A 460 -33.04 -14.78 -21.23
N GLU A 461 -32.88 -13.86 -20.29
CA GLU A 461 -33.45 -12.51 -20.36
C GLU A 461 -32.38 -11.45 -20.65
N LEU A 462 -31.10 -11.78 -20.47
CA LEU A 462 -29.99 -10.84 -20.60
C LEU A 462 -28.70 -11.56 -21.00
N ILE A 463 -27.90 -10.94 -21.86
CA ILE A 463 -26.58 -11.40 -22.26
C ILE A 463 -25.51 -10.47 -21.70
N GLY A 464 -24.58 -11.00 -20.91
CA GLY A 464 -23.34 -10.31 -20.52
C GLY A 464 -22.21 -10.69 -21.47
N LEU A 465 -21.67 -9.74 -22.22
CA LEU A 465 -20.57 -9.94 -23.16
C LEU A 465 -19.25 -9.39 -22.59
N GLY A 466 -18.25 -10.24 -22.43
CA GLY A 466 -16.91 -9.85 -21.97
C GLY A 466 -16.26 -8.81 -22.88
N ASN A 467 -15.64 -7.79 -22.29
CA ASN A 467 -15.00 -6.67 -23.01
C ASN A 467 -13.60 -6.99 -23.58
N GLY A 468 -13.27 -8.26 -23.74
CA GLY A 468 -11.96 -8.73 -24.18
C GLY A 468 -11.76 -8.84 -25.68
N THR A 469 -10.92 -9.82 -26.00
CA THR A 469 -10.58 -10.13 -27.40
C THR A 469 -11.83 -10.59 -28.15
N ALA A 470 -12.04 -10.06 -29.36
CA ALA A 470 -13.20 -10.35 -30.20
C ALA A 470 -14.56 -9.85 -29.67
N CYS A 471 -14.58 -8.98 -28.65
CA CYS A 471 -15.83 -8.40 -28.11
C CYS A 471 -16.64 -7.68 -29.19
N ARG A 472 -16.00 -6.76 -29.93
CA ARG A 472 -16.68 -5.94 -30.96
C ARG A 472 -17.22 -6.79 -32.11
N GLU A 473 -16.45 -7.79 -32.52
CA GLU A 473 -16.82 -8.73 -33.56
C GLU A 473 -18.00 -9.60 -33.11
N THR A 474 -17.98 -10.07 -31.86
CA THR A 474 -19.07 -10.87 -31.29
C THR A 474 -20.34 -10.04 -31.09
N GLU A 475 -20.23 -8.78 -30.66
CA GLU A 475 -21.37 -7.85 -30.57
C GLU A 475 -22.02 -7.62 -31.95
N THR A 476 -21.19 -7.39 -32.97
CA THR A 476 -21.66 -7.23 -34.35
C THR A 476 -22.36 -8.49 -34.84
N TRP A 477 -21.79 -9.66 -34.56
CA TRP A 477 -22.38 -10.96 -34.88
C TRP A 477 -23.74 -11.17 -34.19
N LEU A 478 -23.85 -10.86 -32.89
CA LEU A 478 -25.14 -10.94 -32.16
C LEU A 478 -26.23 -10.06 -32.80
N LYS A 479 -25.85 -8.87 -33.29
CA LYS A 479 -26.76 -7.95 -33.99
C LYS A 479 -27.15 -8.47 -35.38
N GLU A 480 -26.20 -8.94 -36.17
CA GLU A 480 -26.46 -9.44 -37.53
C GLU A 480 -27.42 -10.63 -37.55
N TYR A 481 -27.33 -11.52 -36.56
CA TYR A 481 -28.27 -12.61 -36.40
C TYR A 481 -29.52 -12.26 -35.58
N ARG A 482 -29.78 -10.97 -35.29
CA ARG A 482 -30.94 -10.47 -34.52
C ARG A 482 -31.11 -11.09 -33.14
N ILE A 483 -30.03 -11.56 -32.52
CA ILE A 483 -30.08 -12.10 -31.15
C ILE A 483 -30.22 -10.97 -30.15
N SER A 484 -29.52 -9.85 -30.39
CA SER A 484 -29.57 -8.66 -29.54
C SER A 484 -30.84 -7.81 -29.70
N GLU A 485 -31.69 -8.13 -30.69
CA GLU A 485 -33.03 -7.54 -30.84
C GLU A 485 -34.02 -8.22 -29.87
N ASP A 486 -33.90 -9.53 -29.66
CA ASP A 486 -34.76 -10.31 -28.77
C ASP A 486 -34.30 -10.26 -27.30
N ILE A 487 -32.98 -10.26 -27.07
CA ILE A 487 -32.37 -10.33 -25.74
C ILE A 487 -31.34 -9.20 -25.60
N PRO A 488 -31.52 -8.27 -24.65
CA PRO A 488 -30.56 -7.21 -24.42
C PRO A 488 -29.14 -7.73 -24.16
N VAL A 489 -28.15 -7.01 -24.67
CA VAL A 489 -26.73 -7.30 -24.47
C VAL A 489 -26.10 -6.16 -23.68
N ILE A 490 -25.31 -6.50 -22.66
CA ILE A 490 -24.50 -5.55 -21.91
C ILE A 490 -23.03 -5.95 -21.96
N ILE A 491 -22.15 -4.96 -22.03
CA ILE A 491 -20.71 -5.17 -22.00
C ILE A 491 -20.24 -5.28 -20.55
N VAL A 492 -19.47 -6.31 -20.25
CA VAL A 492 -19.02 -6.66 -18.89
C VAL A 492 -17.49 -6.65 -18.86
N PRO A 493 -16.87 -5.99 -17.87
CA PRO A 493 -15.43 -6.11 -17.65
C PRO A 493 -15.04 -7.56 -17.39
N GLU A 494 -14.16 -8.13 -18.20
CA GLU A 494 -13.68 -9.52 -18.04
C GLU A 494 -12.38 -9.62 -17.23
N GLN A 495 -11.77 -8.48 -16.88
CA GLN A 495 -10.48 -8.46 -16.20
C GLN A 495 -10.53 -9.31 -14.93
N GLY A 496 -9.59 -10.23 -14.80
CA GLY A 496 -9.52 -11.18 -13.69
C GLY A 496 -10.39 -12.44 -13.82
N ALA A 497 -11.27 -12.57 -14.82
CA ALA A 497 -12.13 -13.76 -14.98
C ALA A 497 -11.31 -15.03 -15.29
N SER A 498 -10.29 -14.91 -16.14
CA SER A 498 -9.33 -15.98 -16.43
C SER A 498 -8.45 -16.35 -15.24
N ILE A 499 -8.15 -15.39 -14.36
CA ILE A 499 -7.40 -15.64 -13.12
C ILE A 499 -8.29 -16.34 -12.09
N TYR A 500 -9.55 -15.92 -11.99
CA TYR A 500 -10.54 -16.61 -11.16
C TYR A 500 -10.70 -18.06 -11.58
N SER A 501 -10.85 -18.35 -12.88
CA SER A 501 -11.22 -19.69 -13.34
C SER A 501 -10.21 -20.79 -13.04
N ILE A 502 -8.93 -20.44 -12.87
CA ILE A 502 -7.87 -21.37 -12.47
C ILE A 502 -7.59 -21.33 -10.95
N SER A 503 -8.33 -20.53 -10.19
CA SER A 503 -8.15 -20.40 -8.75
C SER A 503 -8.66 -21.61 -7.98
N LYS A 504 -8.14 -21.81 -6.76
CA LYS A 504 -8.64 -22.83 -5.84
C LYS A 504 -10.10 -22.62 -5.44
N GLU A 505 -10.56 -21.37 -5.45
CA GLU A 505 -11.94 -21.04 -5.12
C GLU A 505 -12.88 -21.50 -6.25
N ALA A 506 -12.55 -21.19 -7.50
CA ALA A 506 -13.29 -21.66 -8.66
C ALA A 506 -13.32 -23.19 -8.75
N GLN A 507 -12.22 -23.88 -8.47
CA GLN A 507 -12.16 -25.35 -8.47
C GLN A 507 -13.05 -25.98 -7.39
N LYS A 508 -13.30 -25.30 -6.27
CA LYS A 508 -14.25 -25.75 -5.25
C LYS A 508 -15.70 -25.50 -5.67
N GLU A 509 -15.97 -24.35 -6.30
CA GLU A 509 -17.31 -24.00 -6.79
C GLU A 509 -17.73 -24.86 -7.98
N HIS A 510 -16.79 -25.18 -8.89
CA HIS A 510 -17.04 -25.91 -10.14
C HIS A 510 -16.05 -27.07 -10.30
N PRO A 511 -16.16 -28.15 -9.51
CA PRO A 511 -15.24 -29.29 -9.60
C PRO A 511 -15.24 -29.91 -10.99
N ASN A 512 -14.06 -30.21 -11.53
CA ASN A 512 -13.84 -30.88 -12.83
C ASN A 512 -14.37 -30.12 -14.07
N MET A 513 -14.62 -28.82 -13.98
CA MET A 513 -15.03 -28.00 -15.13
C MET A 513 -13.81 -27.40 -15.85
N ASP A 514 -13.90 -27.25 -17.17
CA ASP A 514 -12.92 -26.50 -17.96
C ASP A 514 -12.83 -25.05 -17.47
N PRO A 515 -11.63 -24.54 -17.08
CA PRO A 515 -11.44 -23.16 -16.68
C PRO A 515 -11.98 -22.12 -17.67
N ASN A 516 -11.96 -22.40 -18.98
CA ASN A 516 -12.49 -21.47 -19.97
C ASN A 516 -14.02 -21.29 -19.84
N LEU A 517 -14.74 -22.35 -19.46
CA LEU A 517 -16.19 -22.28 -19.25
C LEU A 517 -16.53 -21.62 -17.91
N ILE A 518 -15.68 -21.79 -16.89
CA ILE A 518 -15.81 -21.08 -15.61
C ILE A 518 -15.70 -19.56 -15.82
N SER A 519 -14.82 -19.11 -16.72
CA SER A 519 -14.69 -17.69 -17.07
C SER A 519 -16.02 -17.10 -17.57
N ALA A 520 -16.71 -17.80 -18.48
CA ALA A 520 -18.01 -17.37 -18.99
C ALA A 520 -19.10 -17.33 -17.89
N LEU A 521 -19.09 -18.28 -16.95
CA LEU A 521 -19.97 -18.23 -15.78
C LEU A 521 -19.68 -17.03 -14.87
N SER A 522 -18.40 -16.67 -14.71
CA SER A 522 -17.99 -15.48 -13.96
C SER A 522 -18.52 -14.21 -14.63
N ILE A 523 -18.45 -14.09 -15.96
CA ILE A 523 -19.02 -12.96 -16.70
C ILE A 523 -20.52 -12.83 -16.43
N ALA A 524 -21.27 -13.93 -16.47
CA ALA A 524 -22.70 -13.92 -16.15
C ALA A 524 -22.97 -13.48 -14.70
N ARG A 525 -22.19 -13.98 -13.74
CA ARG A 525 -22.34 -13.66 -12.31
C ARG A 525 -21.94 -12.22 -11.97
N ARG A 526 -20.98 -11.63 -12.70
CA ARG A 526 -20.64 -10.21 -12.58
C ARG A 526 -21.81 -9.30 -12.92
N VAL A 527 -22.72 -9.73 -13.79
CA VAL A 527 -23.96 -8.98 -14.09
C VAL A 527 -24.95 -9.11 -12.93
N LEU A 528 -25.10 -10.32 -12.40
CA LEU A 528 -26.05 -10.62 -11.33
C LEU A 528 -25.67 -9.93 -10.01
N ASP A 529 -24.40 -10.04 -9.62
CA ASP A 529 -23.81 -9.48 -8.40
C ASP A 529 -22.33 -9.12 -8.66
N PRO A 530 -22.05 -7.91 -9.18
CA PRO A 530 -20.68 -7.47 -9.46
C PRO A 530 -19.79 -7.54 -8.23
N LEU A 531 -20.26 -7.06 -7.08
CA LEU A 531 -19.48 -7.03 -5.85
C LEU A 531 -19.13 -8.45 -5.39
N GLY A 532 -20.12 -9.34 -5.30
CA GLY A 532 -19.92 -10.71 -4.82
C GLY A 532 -18.99 -11.55 -5.70
N GLU A 533 -18.98 -11.30 -7.01
CA GLU A 533 -18.14 -12.01 -7.97
C GLU A 533 -16.73 -11.41 -8.10
N LEU A 534 -16.59 -10.08 -8.15
CA LEU A 534 -15.29 -9.42 -8.35
C LEU A 534 -14.33 -9.60 -7.16
N ILE A 535 -14.83 -9.65 -5.93
CA ILE A 535 -14.00 -9.84 -4.72
C ILE A 535 -13.36 -11.23 -4.59
N LYS A 536 -13.78 -12.19 -5.43
CA LYS A 536 -13.17 -13.52 -5.52
C LYS A 536 -11.80 -13.47 -6.18
N VAL A 537 -11.51 -12.37 -6.90
CA VAL A 537 -10.23 -12.10 -7.54
C VAL A 537 -9.41 -11.15 -6.67
N GLU A 538 -8.09 -11.32 -6.66
CA GLU A 538 -7.21 -10.34 -6.04
C GLU A 538 -7.34 -8.98 -6.74
N PRO A 539 -7.53 -7.87 -6.00
CA PRO A 539 -7.90 -6.58 -6.60
C PRO A 539 -6.94 -6.05 -7.67
N LYS A 540 -5.63 -6.33 -7.55
CA LYS A 540 -4.62 -5.93 -8.55
C LYS A 540 -4.85 -6.54 -9.93
N HIS A 541 -5.61 -7.63 -10.03
CA HIS A 541 -5.92 -8.30 -11.29
C HIS A 541 -7.21 -7.81 -11.95
N LEU A 542 -7.93 -6.87 -11.32
CA LEU A 542 -9.16 -6.28 -11.86
C LEU A 542 -8.92 -5.12 -12.84
N GLY A 543 -7.69 -4.97 -13.34
CA GLY A 543 -7.37 -3.96 -14.35
C GLY A 543 -7.51 -2.52 -13.83
N VAL A 544 -6.99 -2.25 -12.63
CA VAL A 544 -7.20 -0.98 -11.93
C VAL A 544 -6.41 0.20 -12.52
N GLY A 545 -5.36 -0.06 -13.31
CA GLY A 545 -4.73 0.96 -14.15
C GLY A 545 -3.38 0.57 -14.77
N MET A 546 -2.85 1.46 -15.62
CA MET A 546 -1.69 1.16 -16.50
C MET A 546 -0.35 1.05 -15.76
N TYR A 547 -0.12 1.89 -14.74
CA TYR A 547 1.16 2.01 -14.03
C TYR A 547 1.24 1.13 -12.78
N GLN A 548 0.42 0.07 -12.67
CA GLN A 548 0.36 -0.78 -11.48
C GLN A 548 1.69 -1.48 -11.14
N HIS A 549 2.52 -1.72 -12.15
CA HIS A 549 3.85 -2.32 -11.99
C HIS A 549 4.94 -1.32 -11.62
N ASP A 550 4.65 -0.02 -11.71
CA ASP A 550 5.57 1.09 -11.40
C ASP A 550 5.44 1.56 -9.95
N ILE A 551 4.61 0.88 -9.16
CA ILE A 551 4.38 1.11 -7.73
C ILE A 551 4.86 -0.13 -6.96
N PRO A 552 5.44 0.05 -5.75
CA PRO A 552 5.77 -1.07 -4.88
C PRO A 552 4.55 -1.98 -4.64
N THR A 553 4.68 -3.26 -4.97
CA THR A 553 3.58 -4.24 -4.95
C THR A 553 2.82 -4.25 -3.63
N LYS A 554 3.54 -4.25 -2.50
CA LYS A 554 2.93 -4.27 -1.16
C LYS A 554 2.08 -3.02 -0.89
N MET A 555 2.52 -1.85 -1.37
CA MET A 555 1.79 -0.60 -1.20
C MET A 555 0.47 -0.63 -2.00
N LEU A 556 0.53 -1.12 -3.25
CA LEU A 556 -0.63 -1.31 -4.09
C LEU A 556 -1.62 -2.32 -3.47
N GLU A 557 -1.15 -3.51 -3.09
CA GLU A 557 -1.98 -4.56 -2.51
C GLU A 557 -2.69 -4.07 -1.24
N THR A 558 -1.96 -3.41 -0.34
CA THR A 558 -2.54 -2.87 0.91
C THR A 558 -3.64 -1.86 0.61
N ALA A 559 -3.42 -0.93 -0.33
CA ALA A 559 -4.40 0.10 -0.67
C ALA A 559 -5.66 -0.48 -1.32
N LEU A 560 -5.50 -1.39 -2.28
CA LEU A 560 -6.64 -2.03 -2.94
C LEU A 560 -7.41 -2.95 -1.99
N ASP A 561 -6.73 -3.71 -1.14
CA ASP A 561 -7.37 -4.56 -0.14
C ASP A 561 -8.18 -3.74 0.86
N SER A 562 -7.63 -2.62 1.33
CA SER A 562 -8.35 -1.68 2.18
C SER A 562 -9.60 -1.13 1.48
N THR A 563 -9.48 -0.76 0.20
CA THR A 563 -10.62 -0.27 -0.60
C THR A 563 -11.73 -1.32 -0.70
N VAL A 564 -11.41 -2.60 -0.92
CA VAL A 564 -12.41 -3.68 -0.92
C VAL A 564 -13.09 -3.80 0.43
N GLU A 565 -12.33 -3.80 1.53
CA GLU A 565 -12.89 -3.91 2.89
C GLU A 565 -13.85 -2.74 3.20
N GLN A 566 -13.47 -1.54 2.78
CA GLN A 566 -14.29 -0.34 2.91
C GLN A 566 -15.60 -0.47 2.15
N ILE A 567 -15.57 -0.88 0.88
CA ILE A 567 -16.77 -1.00 0.04
C ILE A 567 -17.69 -2.11 0.53
N VAL A 568 -17.14 -3.29 0.84
CA VAL A 568 -17.94 -4.42 1.36
C VAL A 568 -18.61 -4.03 2.68
N SER A 569 -17.91 -3.34 3.56
CA SER A 569 -18.48 -2.83 4.81
C SER A 569 -19.54 -1.74 4.53
N LEU A 570 -19.28 -0.82 3.59
CA LEU A 570 -20.22 0.24 3.24
C LEU A 570 -21.55 -0.32 2.71
N VAL A 571 -21.50 -1.25 1.76
CA VAL A 571 -22.71 -1.90 1.21
C VAL A 571 -23.39 -2.75 2.28
N GLY A 572 -22.60 -3.46 3.08
CA GLY A 572 -23.07 -4.42 4.08
C GLY A 572 -23.59 -5.69 3.43
N VAL A 573 -23.50 -6.80 4.15
CA VAL A 573 -23.76 -8.14 3.60
C VAL A 573 -24.76 -8.90 4.44
N ASP A 574 -25.66 -9.63 3.81
CA ASP A 574 -26.55 -10.55 4.53
C ASP A 574 -25.74 -11.77 4.99
N ILE A 575 -25.65 -11.97 6.30
CA ILE A 575 -24.83 -13.02 6.90
C ILE A 575 -25.29 -14.42 6.49
N ASN A 576 -26.56 -14.59 6.15
CA ASN A 576 -27.15 -15.88 5.78
C ASN A 576 -26.82 -16.29 4.35
N THR A 577 -26.53 -15.34 3.46
CA THR A 577 -26.24 -15.59 2.04
C THR A 577 -24.79 -15.29 1.65
N ALA A 578 -24.09 -14.45 2.42
CA ALA A 578 -22.73 -14.01 2.12
C ALA A 578 -21.74 -15.19 1.95
N SER A 579 -20.86 -15.04 0.98
CA SER A 579 -19.76 -15.98 0.73
C SER A 579 -18.60 -15.78 1.73
N LEU A 580 -17.69 -16.75 1.79
CA LEU A 580 -16.45 -16.61 2.57
C LEU A 580 -15.66 -15.37 2.16
N ALA A 581 -15.61 -15.10 0.84
CA ALA A 581 -14.89 -13.97 0.26
C ALA A 581 -15.47 -12.62 0.70
N MET A 582 -16.79 -12.50 0.86
CA MET A 582 -17.45 -11.31 1.40
C MET A 582 -17.19 -11.16 2.90
N LEU A 583 -17.45 -12.21 3.68
CA LEU A 583 -17.37 -12.16 5.15
C LEU A 583 -15.97 -11.81 5.64
N ARG A 584 -14.91 -12.30 4.99
CA ARG A 584 -13.53 -11.98 5.39
C ARG A 584 -13.15 -10.51 5.18
N ARG A 585 -13.92 -9.76 4.37
CA ARG A 585 -13.71 -8.34 4.05
C ARG A 585 -14.55 -7.40 4.89
N ILE A 586 -15.40 -7.92 5.78
CA ILE A 586 -16.17 -7.10 6.71
C ILE A 586 -15.26 -6.61 7.84
N SER A 587 -15.38 -5.33 8.17
CA SER A 587 -14.73 -4.70 9.33
C SER A 587 -14.74 -5.60 10.57
N GLY A 588 -13.55 -5.85 11.15
CA GLY A 588 -13.37 -6.67 12.36
C GLY A 588 -13.32 -8.19 12.13
N LEU A 589 -13.67 -8.66 10.93
CA LEU A 589 -13.57 -10.05 10.53
C LEU A 589 -12.25 -10.34 9.79
N ASN A 590 -11.90 -11.61 9.73
CA ASN A 590 -10.78 -12.12 8.96
C ASN A 590 -11.15 -13.51 8.42
N GLU A 591 -10.28 -14.13 7.63
CA GLU A 591 -10.57 -15.44 7.04
C GLU A 591 -10.94 -16.52 8.08
N SER A 592 -10.27 -16.53 9.25
CA SER A 592 -10.57 -17.49 10.31
C SER A 592 -11.95 -17.28 10.92
N LYS A 593 -12.32 -16.03 11.26
CA LYS A 593 -13.63 -15.71 11.81
C LYS A 593 -14.75 -15.93 10.78
N ALA A 594 -14.51 -15.58 9.52
CA ALA A 594 -15.45 -15.81 8.43
C ALA A 594 -15.78 -17.29 8.24
N LYS A 595 -14.78 -18.19 8.28
CA LYS A 595 -15.02 -19.65 8.26
C LYS A 595 -15.90 -20.11 9.43
N LYS A 596 -15.64 -19.61 10.65
CA LYS A 596 -16.44 -19.96 11.83
C LYS A 596 -17.88 -19.46 11.76
N ILE A 597 -18.12 -18.30 11.13
CA ILE A 597 -19.47 -17.81 10.85
C ILE A 597 -20.19 -18.78 9.91
N LEU A 598 -19.53 -19.24 8.84
CA LEU A 598 -20.10 -20.24 7.94
C LEU A 598 -20.37 -21.57 8.64
N ASP A 599 -19.46 -22.05 9.47
CA ASP A 599 -19.64 -23.28 10.24
C ASP A 599 -20.82 -23.16 11.22
N TYR A 600 -20.98 -22.00 11.86
CA TYR A 600 -22.12 -21.73 12.73
C TYR A 600 -23.42 -21.69 11.90
N ARG A 601 -23.42 -21.01 10.75
CA ARG A 601 -24.56 -20.91 9.84
C ARG A 601 -25.05 -22.28 9.40
N LEU A 602 -24.12 -23.17 9.02
CA LEU A 602 -24.43 -24.54 8.60
C LEU A 602 -24.99 -25.40 9.73
N LYS A 603 -24.52 -25.22 10.97
CA LYS A 603 -24.96 -26.00 12.12
C LYS A 603 -26.30 -25.56 12.71
N ASN A 604 -26.66 -24.28 12.58
CA ASN A 604 -27.83 -23.69 13.22
C ASN A 604 -28.90 -23.21 12.21
N GLU A 605 -28.78 -23.62 10.95
CA GLU A 605 -29.72 -23.27 9.86
C GLU A 605 -29.85 -21.76 9.59
N GLY A 606 -28.83 -20.98 9.92
CA GLY A 606 -28.82 -19.53 9.74
C GLY A 606 -28.63 -18.74 11.03
N PHE A 607 -28.77 -17.43 10.91
CA PHE A 607 -28.86 -16.47 11.99
C PHE A 607 -30.26 -15.86 12.00
N SER A 608 -30.91 -15.88 13.17
CA SER A 608 -32.22 -15.24 13.36
C SER A 608 -32.10 -13.81 13.85
N SER A 609 -31.05 -13.49 14.62
CA SER A 609 -30.80 -12.15 15.14
C SER A 609 -29.31 -11.85 15.21
N ARG A 610 -28.96 -10.56 15.13
CA ARG A 610 -27.57 -10.11 15.24
C ARG A 610 -26.95 -10.51 16.57
N GLY A 611 -27.74 -10.67 17.63
CA GLY A 611 -27.25 -11.13 18.94
C GLY A 611 -26.61 -12.52 18.90
N GLU A 612 -27.01 -13.39 17.97
CA GLU A 612 -26.45 -14.73 17.81
C GLU A 612 -25.00 -14.73 17.31
N ILE A 613 -24.55 -13.64 16.69
CA ILE A 613 -23.17 -13.52 16.19
C ILE A 613 -22.15 -13.61 17.35
N LEU A 614 -22.53 -13.22 18.57
CA LEU A 614 -21.71 -13.40 19.78
C LEU A 614 -21.52 -14.86 20.18
N LYS A 615 -22.38 -15.77 19.71
CA LYS A 615 -22.27 -17.22 19.98
C LYS A 615 -21.22 -17.89 19.08
N VAL A 616 -20.74 -17.19 18.04
CA VAL A 616 -19.71 -17.72 17.14
C VAL A 616 -18.35 -17.69 17.84
N ALA A 617 -17.68 -18.84 17.88
CA ALA A 617 -16.39 -18.99 18.55
C ALA A 617 -15.33 -17.99 18.02
N GLY A 618 -14.74 -17.19 18.91
CA GLY A 618 -13.73 -16.19 18.55
C GLY A 618 -14.29 -14.83 18.13
N ILE A 619 -15.61 -14.63 18.16
CA ILE A 619 -16.23 -13.30 18.10
C ILE A 619 -16.45 -12.80 19.52
N GLY A 620 -15.53 -11.96 20.00
CA GLY A 620 -15.67 -11.24 21.27
C GLY A 620 -16.41 -9.90 21.12
N LYS A 621 -16.67 -9.21 22.24
CA LYS A 621 -17.40 -7.93 22.28
C LYS A 621 -16.86 -6.88 21.29
N ILE A 622 -15.54 -6.69 21.25
CA ILE A 622 -14.90 -5.72 20.34
C ILE A 622 -15.14 -6.12 18.89
N THR A 623 -14.88 -7.38 18.54
CA THR A 623 -15.10 -7.87 17.16
C THR A 623 -16.56 -7.71 16.75
N TYR A 624 -17.48 -8.08 17.64
CA TYR A 624 -18.92 -7.94 17.43
C TYR A 624 -19.29 -6.49 17.14
N GLN A 625 -18.87 -5.55 17.99
CA GLN A 625 -19.09 -4.11 17.79
C GLN A 625 -18.57 -3.66 16.41
N GLN A 626 -17.37 -4.08 16.03
CA GLN A 626 -16.77 -3.68 14.76
C GLN A 626 -17.46 -4.23 13.52
N CYS A 627 -18.08 -5.42 13.59
CA CYS A 627 -18.65 -6.09 12.43
C CYS A 627 -20.19 -6.00 12.34
N VAL A 628 -20.90 -5.94 13.46
CA VAL A 628 -22.34 -6.23 13.52
C VAL A 628 -23.18 -5.24 12.71
N GLY A 629 -22.83 -3.96 12.70
CA GLY A 629 -23.55 -2.97 11.90
C GLY A 629 -23.41 -3.16 10.38
N PHE A 630 -22.45 -3.97 9.94
CA PHE A 630 -22.21 -4.27 8.52
C PHE A 630 -22.81 -5.60 8.07
N LEU A 631 -23.30 -6.40 9.03
CA LEU A 631 -23.94 -7.68 8.80
C LEU A 631 -25.45 -7.50 8.89
N LYS A 632 -26.18 -7.91 7.85
CA LYS A 632 -27.65 -7.84 7.80
C LYS A 632 -28.23 -9.23 8.02
N ILE A 633 -29.45 -9.28 8.53
CA ILE A 633 -30.28 -10.49 8.56
C ILE A 633 -31.60 -10.13 7.90
N LEU A 634 -31.82 -10.67 6.70
CA LEU A 634 -33.05 -10.44 5.94
C LEU A 634 -34.15 -11.40 6.40
N GLY A 635 -35.36 -10.90 6.60
CA GLY A 635 -36.51 -11.71 7.02
C GLY A 635 -36.49 -12.18 8.48
N GLY A 636 -35.62 -11.61 9.33
CA GLY A 636 -35.57 -11.90 10.76
C GLY A 636 -36.70 -11.23 11.57
N PRO A 637 -36.91 -11.66 12.83
CA PRO A 637 -37.93 -11.10 13.73
C PRO A 637 -37.67 -9.64 14.15
N GLU A 638 -36.42 -9.18 14.12
CA GLU A 638 -36.06 -7.79 14.39
C GLU A 638 -35.84 -7.02 13.07
N PRO A 639 -36.76 -6.12 12.66
CA PRO A 639 -36.66 -5.42 11.38
C PRO A 639 -35.39 -4.56 11.26
N LEU A 640 -34.87 -4.04 12.38
CA LEU A 640 -33.66 -3.22 12.39
C LEU A 640 -32.41 -4.02 11.96
N ASP A 641 -32.41 -5.35 12.10
CA ASP A 641 -31.31 -6.22 11.67
C ASP A 641 -31.13 -6.25 10.14
N ALA A 642 -32.15 -5.85 9.37
CA ALA A 642 -32.06 -5.69 7.92
C ALA A 642 -31.46 -4.33 7.49
N THR A 643 -31.29 -3.40 8.43
CA THR A 643 -30.86 -2.01 8.17
C THR A 643 -29.37 -1.79 8.48
N ILE A 644 -28.87 -0.60 8.18
CA ILE A 644 -27.51 -0.18 8.56
C ILE A 644 -27.42 0.33 10.01
N ILE A 645 -28.53 0.35 10.75
CA ILE A 645 -28.56 0.88 12.12
C ILE A 645 -27.77 -0.08 13.01
N HIS A 646 -26.84 0.47 13.80
CA HIS A 646 -26.06 -0.33 14.74
C HIS A 646 -26.93 -0.77 15.93
N PRO A 647 -26.76 -1.99 16.49
CA PRO A 647 -27.49 -2.45 17.68
C PRO A 647 -27.41 -1.50 18.90
N GLU A 648 -26.30 -0.78 19.05
CA GLU A 648 -26.13 0.27 20.09
C GLU A 648 -27.17 1.39 20.00
N SER A 649 -27.77 1.60 18.84
CA SER A 649 -28.74 2.66 18.57
C SER A 649 -30.17 2.13 18.42
N TYR A 650 -30.44 0.85 18.70
CA TYR A 650 -31.79 0.27 18.53
C TYR A 650 -32.82 0.93 19.44
N THR A 651 -32.46 1.25 20.67
CA THR A 651 -33.34 1.96 21.61
C THR A 651 -33.76 3.32 21.05
N VAL A 652 -32.79 4.10 20.56
CA VAL A 652 -33.02 5.41 19.94
C VAL A 652 -33.85 5.26 18.66
N ALA A 653 -33.50 4.33 17.77
CA ALA A 653 -34.23 4.12 16.53
C ALA A 653 -35.69 3.73 16.76
N LYS A 654 -35.96 2.85 17.74
CA LYS A 654 -37.33 2.47 18.12
C LYS A 654 -38.12 3.65 18.69
N SER A 655 -37.48 4.54 19.44
CA SER A 655 -38.14 5.75 19.98
C SER A 655 -38.52 6.79 18.92
N CYS A 656 -37.88 6.77 17.75
CA CYS A 656 -38.25 7.66 16.63
C CYS A 656 -39.34 7.08 15.72
N GLY A 657 -39.62 5.77 15.84
CA GLY A 657 -40.61 5.05 15.03
C GLY A 657 -41.98 4.90 15.69
N SER A 658 -42.10 5.30 16.96
CA SER A 658 -43.34 5.56 17.68
C SER A 658 -43.75 7.02 17.49
#